data_AF-A0A8S1WDK8-F1
#
_entry.id   AF-A0A8S1WDK8-F1
#
_cell.length_a   1.000
_cell.length_b   1.000
_cell.length_c   1.000
_cell.angle_alpha   90.00
_cell.angle_beta   90.00
_cell.angle_gamma   90.00
#
_symmetry.space_group_name_H-M   'P 1'
#
loop_
_entity.id
_entity.type
_entity.pdbx_description
1 polymer ?
#
loop_
_entity_poly.entity_id
_entity_poly.type
_entity_poly.pdbx_seq_one_letter_code
_entity_poly.pdbx_strand_id
1 'polypeptide(L)'
;MIQTIDQQWNNNAKFKQELLQQYIIIDTEIEIKPSENQFYEVFNCITSPKDTMPENFKKNFPKQFNSIMRDQNGWKMLYKELYVLIKQEIDYQKYGPPDQQGNQNNKEDETISSFNPYIITSIIQKVENNIKIKYNNQFAQYGLILTDVGERCIFYYSMLIIWRFLCYQRWNSKNIQQQHQNNYQTELIRCKAEINQDNQKQSCIKATELVSKIQTLLKKEFLDRTKKEVLQQKNQVSMSSADLISKLDKELLIDTFKKKILSYTTDHKSFINQYTFDMLKQVQDKLLTDYSNKYKKELSLYLQSIQQNAKIFFKYIKNQQKEVKTIKYFVEDAKQQDKIFYENYLFRLLIQCLLGKIEDKIDIIEKQYTEIFQVSNYNPVNYQLKINLQLLNQQDQQVYNLKSFVETLIEEINLILKNIDQIQFKQAEYQLDVEFGKLKLQMNGCEYTCPCCKRKCDEDNDNDSNHIHKCQNGHQIRGINGILISHNSPSLFTCEEILDQCILITLETNLQKTWKEVKKAHSNWNFKNIYDAKNNENKEKWEKVWNIGLGRLICLHLEKQLNHQIILSQKSSFEIYISNIHYILILDDSGSMQGEKWDNAKNGALHCIKSLENADSAKVSVIIFNGDARIVVECQKPNYSQISSCISYKGGNTAFDPPFKMALQLIEKHKGFNKIQILFYTDGEAGYPQATIDQFFQLPPQIRSRISLTACSGEKSSHSLQQMIEKFSQHMQLAQLKNSVQPMEIQKVWTEVVSKNIHSQLV
;
A
#
# COMPACT_ATOMS: atom_id res chain seq x y z
N MET A 1 -19.88 -70.92 61.78
CA MET A 1 -20.94 -70.60 60.80
C MET A 1 -21.39 -69.13 60.86
N ILE A 2 -21.28 -68.43 62.01
CA ILE A 2 -21.45 -66.96 62.08
C ILE A 2 -20.20 -66.21 61.57
N GLN A 3 -18.99 -66.77 61.70
CA GLN A 3 -17.76 -66.15 61.16
C GLN A 3 -17.62 -66.18 59.63
N THR A 4 -18.43 -66.97 58.91
CA THR A 4 -18.31 -67.13 57.45
C THR A 4 -19.25 -66.19 56.68
N ILE A 5 -20.30 -65.67 57.34
CA ILE A 5 -21.21 -64.66 56.77
C ILE A 5 -20.60 -63.26 56.89
N ASP A 6 -19.89 -62.95 57.99
CA ASP A 6 -19.17 -61.68 58.16
C ASP A 6 -18.00 -61.50 57.18
N GLN A 7 -17.38 -62.57 56.70
CA GLN A 7 -16.33 -62.49 55.67
C GLN A 7 -16.88 -62.26 54.26
N GLN A 8 -18.08 -62.75 53.93
CA GLN A 8 -18.71 -62.48 52.63
C GLN A 8 -19.35 -61.09 52.55
N TRP A 9 -19.84 -60.54 53.67
CA TRP A 9 -20.34 -59.16 53.72
C TRP A 9 -19.22 -58.12 53.70
N ASN A 10 -18.12 -58.35 54.42
CA ASN A 10 -16.97 -57.45 54.39
C ASN A 10 -16.25 -57.42 53.03
N ASN A 11 -16.22 -58.53 52.28
CA ASN A 11 -15.61 -58.55 50.94
C ASN A 11 -16.49 -57.83 49.89
N ASN A 12 -17.82 -57.83 50.03
CA ASN A 12 -18.71 -57.10 49.12
C ASN A 12 -18.75 -55.58 49.43
N ALA A 13 -18.59 -55.19 50.70
CA ALA A 13 -18.43 -53.79 51.10
C ALA A 13 -17.08 -53.24 50.62
N LYS A 14 -16.00 -54.01 50.79
CA LYS A 14 -14.65 -53.63 50.35
C LYS A 14 -14.52 -53.56 48.81
N PHE A 15 -15.13 -54.50 48.08
CA PHE A 15 -15.16 -54.46 46.60
C PHE A 15 -15.98 -53.28 46.04
N LYS A 16 -17.10 -52.91 46.68
CA LYS A 16 -17.85 -51.69 46.32
C LYS A 16 -17.11 -50.41 46.71
N GLN A 17 -16.36 -50.42 47.81
CA GLN A 17 -15.56 -49.27 48.26
C GLN A 17 -14.32 -49.06 47.38
N GLU A 18 -13.69 -50.13 46.87
CA GLU A 18 -12.56 -50.07 45.92
C GLU A 18 -13.01 -49.62 44.51
N LEU A 19 -14.19 -50.05 44.03
CA LEU A 19 -14.78 -49.54 42.78
C LEU A 19 -15.25 -48.08 42.88
N LEU A 20 -15.71 -47.63 44.05
CA LEU A 20 -16.03 -46.22 44.31
C LEU A 20 -14.77 -45.34 44.46
N GLN A 21 -13.67 -45.89 44.99
CA GLN A 21 -12.38 -45.20 45.08
C GLN A 21 -11.68 -45.06 43.72
N GLN A 22 -11.91 -45.98 42.77
CA GLN A 22 -11.38 -45.83 41.40
C GLN A 22 -12.07 -44.72 40.57
N TYR A 23 -13.31 -44.36 40.90
CA TYR A 23 -14.02 -43.25 40.23
C TYR A 23 -13.96 -41.92 41.00
N ILE A 24 -13.46 -41.92 42.24
CA ILE A 24 -13.38 -40.73 43.08
C ILE A 24 -12.14 -40.82 43.98
N ILE A 25 -10.98 -40.46 43.44
CA ILE A 25 -9.93 -39.76 44.19
C ILE A 25 -9.34 -38.70 43.27
N ILE A 26 -9.68 -37.44 43.54
CA ILE A 26 -8.69 -36.39 43.38
C ILE A 26 -7.81 -36.53 44.61
N ASP A 27 -6.53 -36.85 44.41
CA ASP A 27 -5.56 -37.00 45.50
C ASP A 27 -5.65 -35.81 46.46
N THR A 28 -6.00 -36.11 47.71
CA THR A 28 -5.91 -35.19 48.84
C THR A 28 -4.76 -35.60 49.73
N GLU A 29 -3.57 -35.73 49.15
CA GLU A 29 -2.30 -35.66 49.88
C GLU A 29 -1.17 -35.48 48.86
N ILE A 30 -0.80 -34.23 48.60
CA ILE A 30 0.45 -33.89 47.92
C ILE A 30 1.15 -32.84 48.77
N GLU A 31 2.36 -33.18 49.20
CA GLU A 31 3.33 -32.27 49.80
C GLU A 31 3.50 -31.03 48.93
N ILE A 32 3.17 -29.87 49.50
CA ILE A 32 3.48 -28.57 48.89
C ILE A 32 4.98 -28.37 49.06
N LYS A 33 5.76 -28.53 47.98
CA LYS A 33 7.11 -27.94 47.94
C LYS A 33 6.96 -26.44 47.68
N PRO A 34 7.45 -25.57 48.59
CA PRO A 34 7.29 -24.13 48.46
C PRO A 34 8.25 -23.62 47.37
N SER A 35 7.70 -23.22 46.23
CA SER A 35 8.24 -22.07 45.50
C SER A 35 7.30 -20.88 45.74
N GLU A 36 7.27 -20.46 47.00
CA GLU A 36 6.56 -19.27 47.46
C GLU A 36 7.25 -18.01 46.91
N ASN A 37 6.58 -17.32 45.98
CA ASN A 37 6.37 -15.87 46.10
C ASN A 37 5.54 -15.32 44.93
N GLN A 38 5.67 -15.84 43.71
CA GLN A 38 4.89 -15.30 42.56
C GLN A 38 3.41 -15.73 42.56
N PHE A 39 3.09 -16.89 43.12
CA PHE A 39 1.75 -17.48 43.05
C PHE A 39 0.76 -16.87 44.07
N TYR A 40 1.23 -16.60 45.30
CA TYR A 40 0.42 -15.95 46.34
C TYR A 40 0.02 -14.54 45.91
N GLU A 41 0.89 -13.85 45.16
CA GLU A 41 0.63 -12.52 44.61
C GLU A 41 -0.41 -12.53 43.47
N VAL A 42 -0.37 -13.53 42.57
CA VAL A 42 -1.34 -13.64 41.46
C VAL A 42 -2.73 -14.04 41.95
N PHE A 43 -2.83 -15.01 42.86
CA PHE A 43 -4.13 -15.43 43.40
C PHE A 43 -4.73 -14.35 44.32
N ASN A 44 -3.91 -13.66 45.15
CA ASN A 44 -4.37 -12.51 45.92
C ASN A 44 -4.78 -11.32 45.05
N CYS A 45 -4.18 -11.12 43.87
CA CYS A 45 -4.64 -10.10 42.91
C CYS A 45 -6.00 -10.45 42.28
N ILE A 46 -6.33 -11.74 42.12
CA ILE A 46 -7.63 -12.19 41.61
C ILE A 46 -8.71 -12.07 42.70
N THR A 47 -8.38 -12.36 43.96
CA THR A 47 -9.33 -12.29 45.08
C THR A 47 -9.45 -10.91 45.72
N SER A 48 -8.43 -10.04 45.59
CA SER A 48 -8.39 -8.64 46.06
C SER A 48 -7.66 -7.75 45.03
N PRO A 49 -8.37 -7.20 44.03
CA PRO A 49 -7.73 -6.43 42.96
C PRO A 49 -7.13 -5.11 43.49
N LYS A 50 -5.90 -4.78 43.07
CA LYS A 50 -5.33 -3.43 43.17
C LYS A 50 -5.63 -2.65 41.88
N ASP A 51 -5.86 -1.34 41.99
CA ASP A 51 -6.42 -0.49 40.93
C ASP A 51 -5.57 -0.35 39.65
N THR A 52 -4.30 -0.79 39.62
CA THR A 52 -3.46 -0.69 38.41
C THR A 52 -2.62 -1.95 38.16
N MET A 53 -2.92 -2.62 37.04
CA MET A 53 -2.23 -3.83 36.55
C MET A 53 -1.42 -3.51 35.27
N PRO A 54 -0.15 -3.97 35.14
CA PRO A 54 0.70 -3.69 33.97
C PRO A 54 0.15 -4.27 32.65
N GLU A 55 0.23 -3.51 31.54
CA GLU A 55 -0.29 -3.91 30.21
C GLU A 55 0.30 -5.23 29.67
N ASN A 56 1.59 -5.50 29.94
CA ASN A 56 2.22 -6.75 29.51
C ASN A 56 1.61 -7.99 30.18
N PHE A 57 1.06 -7.85 31.39
CA PHE A 57 0.34 -8.94 32.05
C PHE A 57 -1.00 -9.19 31.33
N LYS A 58 -1.78 -8.14 31.04
CA LYS A 58 -3.05 -8.24 30.31
C LYS A 58 -2.91 -8.92 28.95
N LYS A 59 -1.81 -8.69 28.22
CA LYS A 59 -1.59 -9.25 26.88
C LYS A 59 -1.24 -10.76 26.90
N ASN A 60 -0.58 -11.22 27.95
CA ASN A 60 -0.10 -12.61 28.08
C ASN A 60 -1.04 -13.50 28.88
N PHE A 61 -1.90 -12.91 29.71
CA PHE A 61 -2.81 -13.62 30.61
C PHE A 61 -3.75 -14.61 29.90
N PRO A 62 -4.39 -14.33 28.74
CA PRO A 62 -5.29 -15.31 28.11
C PRO A 62 -4.61 -16.64 27.74
N LYS A 63 -3.32 -16.61 27.42
CA LYS A 63 -2.53 -17.83 27.14
C LYS A 63 -2.16 -18.57 28.43
N GLN A 64 -1.84 -17.84 29.48
CA GLN A 64 -1.52 -18.41 30.80
C GLN A 64 -2.78 -18.92 31.52
N PHE A 65 -3.93 -18.30 31.30
CA PHE A 65 -5.22 -18.65 31.90
C PHE A 65 -5.61 -20.09 31.60
N ASN A 66 -5.51 -20.52 30.34
CA ASN A 66 -5.81 -21.89 29.97
C ASN A 66 -4.89 -22.89 30.68
N SER A 67 -3.61 -22.55 30.89
CA SER A 67 -2.67 -23.38 31.65
C SER A 67 -2.99 -23.36 33.15
N ILE A 68 -3.37 -22.22 33.72
CA ILE A 68 -3.79 -22.12 35.13
C ILE A 68 -5.05 -22.96 35.39
N MET A 69 -6.05 -22.83 34.51
CA MET A 69 -7.31 -23.55 34.65
C MET A 69 -7.15 -25.06 34.40
N ARG A 70 -6.26 -25.48 33.49
CA ARG A 70 -6.05 -26.89 33.11
C ARG A 70 -4.95 -27.59 33.92
N ASP A 71 -3.79 -26.98 34.02
CA ASP A 71 -2.56 -27.62 34.51
C ASP A 71 -2.33 -27.36 36.02
N GLN A 72 -2.99 -26.33 36.57
CA GLN A 72 -2.81 -25.90 37.97
C GLN A 72 -4.09 -25.99 38.81
N ASN A 73 -5.05 -26.83 38.42
CA ASN A 73 -6.28 -27.09 39.16
C ASN A 73 -7.19 -25.86 39.41
N GLY A 74 -7.11 -24.81 38.58
CA GLY A 74 -7.92 -23.60 38.75
C GLY A 74 -9.43 -23.86 38.82
N TRP A 75 -9.96 -24.78 37.99
CA TRP A 75 -11.38 -25.20 38.06
C TRP A 75 -11.74 -25.82 39.42
N LYS A 76 -10.85 -26.65 39.98
CA LYS A 76 -11.06 -27.32 41.27
C LYS A 76 -11.16 -26.30 42.42
N MET A 77 -10.40 -25.22 42.37
CA MET A 77 -10.46 -24.14 43.38
C MET A 77 -11.78 -23.37 43.30
N LEU A 78 -12.21 -22.97 42.09
CA LEU A 78 -13.49 -22.30 41.88
C LEU A 78 -14.67 -23.19 42.31
N TYR A 79 -14.62 -24.48 41.98
CA TYR A 79 -15.60 -25.46 42.44
C TYR A 79 -15.60 -25.66 43.95
N LYS A 80 -14.44 -25.59 44.62
CA LYS A 80 -14.35 -25.62 46.08
C LYS A 80 -14.96 -24.37 46.72
N GLU A 81 -14.75 -23.19 46.14
CA GLU A 81 -15.33 -21.94 46.62
C GLU A 81 -16.87 -21.98 46.53
N LEU A 82 -17.40 -22.41 45.38
CA LEU A 82 -18.85 -22.61 45.20
C LEU A 82 -19.42 -23.64 46.17
N TYR A 83 -18.72 -24.75 46.38
CA TYR A 83 -19.11 -25.74 47.37
C TYR A 83 -19.18 -25.14 48.79
N VAL A 84 -18.17 -24.37 49.19
CA VAL A 84 -18.14 -23.70 50.50
C VAL A 84 -19.29 -22.71 50.62
N LEU A 85 -19.53 -21.90 49.59
CA LEU A 85 -20.63 -20.94 49.55
C LEU A 85 -22.00 -21.63 49.72
N ILE A 86 -22.25 -22.68 48.93
CA ILE A 86 -23.49 -23.45 49.00
C ILE A 86 -23.63 -24.09 50.38
N LYS A 87 -22.57 -24.66 50.92
CA LYS A 87 -22.57 -25.29 52.24
C LYS A 87 -22.85 -24.28 53.35
N GLN A 88 -22.18 -23.13 53.34
CA GLN A 88 -22.40 -22.06 54.31
C GLN A 88 -23.83 -21.56 54.30
N GLU A 89 -24.44 -21.41 53.12
CA GLU A 89 -25.83 -20.98 53.02
C GLU A 89 -26.80 -22.01 53.59
N ILE A 90 -26.52 -23.30 53.36
CA ILE A 90 -27.30 -24.40 53.94
C ILE A 90 -27.14 -24.41 55.46
N ASP A 91 -25.91 -24.25 55.96
CA ASP A 91 -25.61 -24.27 57.39
C ASP A 91 -26.20 -23.05 58.11
N TYR A 92 -26.10 -21.85 57.50
CA TYR A 92 -26.71 -20.61 58.02
C TYR A 92 -28.24 -20.74 58.19
N GLN A 93 -28.91 -21.41 57.25
CA GLN A 93 -30.35 -21.65 57.35
C GLN A 93 -30.71 -22.72 58.39
N LYS A 94 -29.82 -23.69 58.63
CA LYS A 94 -30.02 -24.73 59.64
C LYS A 94 -29.78 -24.22 61.06
N TYR A 95 -28.80 -23.34 61.25
CA TYR A 95 -28.29 -22.99 62.58
C TYR A 95 -28.38 -21.50 62.92
N GLY A 96 -28.95 -20.68 62.02
CA GLY A 96 -28.99 -19.23 62.17
C GLY A 96 -27.59 -18.58 62.07
N PRO A 97 -27.50 -17.26 62.32
CA PRO A 97 -26.22 -16.56 62.39
C PRO A 97 -25.33 -17.14 63.51
N PRO A 98 -24.00 -17.24 63.31
CA PRO A 98 -23.07 -17.78 64.33
C PRO A 98 -23.20 -17.07 65.69
N ASP A 99 -23.51 -15.77 65.68
CA ASP A 99 -23.58 -14.92 66.87
C ASP A 99 -24.82 -15.20 67.76
N GLN A 100 -25.74 -16.06 67.32
CA GLN A 100 -26.94 -16.47 68.07
C GLN A 100 -26.87 -17.91 68.60
N GLN A 101 -25.73 -18.61 68.44
CA GLN A 101 -25.59 -20.04 68.80
C GLN A 101 -25.34 -20.29 70.30
N GLY A 102 -25.21 -19.26 71.13
CA GLY A 102 -25.01 -19.40 72.56
C GLY A 102 -26.33 -19.43 73.35
N ASN A 103 -27.08 -20.55 73.32
CA ASN A 103 -27.99 -21.05 74.40
C ASN A 103 -29.08 -22.06 73.96
N GLN A 104 -28.94 -22.76 72.83
CA GLN A 104 -29.87 -23.83 72.44
C GLN A 104 -29.26 -25.22 72.58
N ASN A 105 -28.84 -25.59 73.79
CA ASN A 105 -28.66 -26.99 74.14
C ASN A 105 -30.01 -27.51 74.66
N ASN A 106 -30.60 -28.49 73.98
CA ASN A 106 -31.77 -29.33 74.38
C ASN A 106 -33.09 -29.19 73.57
N LYS A 107 -33.03 -29.01 72.25
CA LYS A 107 -34.13 -29.45 71.34
C LYS A 107 -33.56 -29.98 70.02
N GLU A 108 -33.02 -31.19 70.02
CA GLU A 108 -32.48 -31.84 68.81
C GLU A 108 -33.49 -32.70 68.04
N ASP A 109 -34.70 -32.93 68.54
CA ASP A 109 -35.68 -33.76 67.83
C ASP A 109 -37.03 -33.06 67.71
N GLU A 110 -37.18 -32.20 66.70
CA GLU A 110 -38.49 -31.90 66.12
C GLU A 110 -38.35 -31.27 64.70
N THR A 111 -38.38 -32.16 63.70
CA THR A 111 -38.89 -31.91 62.34
C THR A 111 -38.21 -30.87 61.44
N ILE A 112 -37.19 -31.31 60.68
CA ILE A 112 -36.88 -30.76 59.34
C ILE A 112 -37.96 -31.22 58.33
N SER A 113 -39.26 -31.02 58.64
CA SER A 113 -40.35 -31.54 57.80
C SER A 113 -40.78 -30.57 56.71
N SER A 114 -40.72 -29.26 56.95
CA SER A 114 -40.98 -28.25 55.93
C SER A 114 -39.69 -27.94 55.16
N PHE A 115 -39.49 -28.66 54.05
CA PHE A 115 -38.55 -28.23 53.03
C PHE A 115 -38.91 -26.80 52.64
N ASN A 116 -38.03 -25.84 52.96
CA ASN A 116 -38.23 -24.46 52.59
C ASN A 116 -37.68 -24.26 51.17
N PRO A 117 -38.53 -24.13 50.12
CA PRO A 117 -38.07 -23.95 48.75
C PRO A 117 -37.26 -22.67 48.58
N TYR A 118 -37.46 -21.69 49.47
CA TYR A 118 -36.71 -20.44 49.50
C TYR A 118 -35.22 -20.64 49.74
N ILE A 119 -34.79 -21.77 50.35
CA ILE A 119 -33.37 -22.08 50.53
C ILE A 119 -32.71 -22.36 49.18
N ILE A 120 -33.31 -23.22 48.34
CA ILE A 120 -32.78 -23.49 47.01
C ILE A 120 -32.75 -22.21 46.17
N THR A 121 -33.83 -21.43 46.21
CA THR A 121 -33.89 -20.16 45.49
C THR A 121 -32.83 -19.17 45.97
N SER A 122 -32.59 -19.04 47.28
CA SER A 122 -31.55 -18.19 47.86
C SER A 122 -30.15 -18.63 47.39
N ILE A 123 -29.86 -19.93 47.46
CA ILE A 123 -28.57 -20.48 47.03
C ILE A 123 -28.37 -20.25 45.52
N ILE A 124 -29.38 -20.54 44.70
CA ILE A 124 -29.32 -20.32 43.25
C ILE A 124 -29.08 -18.84 42.93
N GLN A 125 -29.80 -17.92 43.57
CA GLN A 125 -29.60 -16.49 43.38
C GLN A 125 -28.20 -16.04 43.79
N LYS A 126 -27.67 -16.55 44.91
CA LYS A 126 -26.30 -16.27 45.35
C LYS A 126 -25.26 -16.83 44.39
N VAL A 127 -25.47 -18.04 43.86
CA VAL A 127 -24.60 -18.65 42.85
C VAL A 127 -24.64 -17.84 41.56
N GLU A 128 -25.82 -17.51 41.04
CA GLU A 128 -25.97 -16.69 39.83
C GLU A 128 -25.35 -15.31 39.98
N ASN A 129 -25.56 -14.65 41.12
CA ASN A 129 -24.92 -13.36 41.42
C ASN A 129 -23.40 -13.49 41.49
N ASN A 130 -22.87 -14.56 42.08
CA ASN A 130 -21.42 -14.78 42.08
C ASN A 130 -20.89 -15.06 40.67
N ILE A 131 -21.59 -15.83 39.84
CA ILE A 131 -21.19 -16.07 38.45
C ILE A 131 -21.21 -14.76 37.65
N LYS A 132 -22.33 -14.06 37.65
CA LYS A 132 -22.57 -12.89 36.79
C LYS A 132 -21.86 -11.63 37.26
N ILE A 133 -21.75 -11.42 38.57
CA ILE A 133 -21.20 -10.19 39.14
C ILE A 133 -19.76 -10.44 39.58
N LYS A 134 -19.50 -11.45 40.41
CA LYS A 134 -18.16 -11.64 40.98
C LYS A 134 -17.19 -12.22 39.94
N TYR A 135 -17.49 -13.40 39.43
CA TYR A 135 -16.59 -14.14 38.54
C TYR A 135 -16.45 -13.47 37.18
N ASN A 136 -17.54 -13.04 36.55
CA ASN A 136 -17.43 -12.29 35.30
C ASN A 136 -16.67 -10.98 35.44
N ASN A 137 -16.86 -10.20 36.52
CA ASN A 137 -16.07 -8.99 36.72
C ASN A 137 -14.58 -9.32 36.97
N GLN A 138 -14.30 -10.38 37.74
CA GLN A 138 -12.94 -10.86 37.96
C GLN A 138 -12.29 -11.32 36.65
N PHE A 139 -12.98 -12.10 35.81
CA PHE A 139 -12.46 -12.51 34.50
C PHE A 139 -12.30 -11.32 33.54
N ALA A 140 -13.24 -10.37 33.56
CA ALA A 140 -13.23 -9.21 32.68
C ALA A 140 -12.06 -8.26 32.96
N GLN A 141 -11.63 -8.15 34.23
CA GLN A 141 -10.40 -7.43 34.60
C GLN A 141 -9.15 -7.97 33.90
N TYR A 142 -9.20 -9.22 33.44
CA TYR A 142 -8.14 -9.89 32.69
C TYR A 142 -8.47 -10.10 31.20
N GLY A 143 -9.47 -9.38 30.68
CA GLY A 143 -9.86 -9.43 29.27
C GLY A 143 -10.58 -10.72 28.85
N LEU A 144 -11.13 -11.46 29.82
CA LEU A 144 -11.90 -12.68 29.61
C LEU A 144 -13.35 -12.45 30.01
N ILE A 145 -14.30 -12.97 29.24
CA ILE A 145 -15.72 -12.96 29.60
C ILE A 145 -16.14 -14.43 29.64
N LEU A 146 -16.78 -14.90 30.72
CA LEU A 146 -17.37 -16.23 30.68
C LEU A 146 -18.45 -16.19 29.60
N THR A 147 -18.31 -17.05 28.60
CA THR A 147 -19.39 -17.25 27.64
C THR A 147 -20.56 -17.94 28.32
N ASP A 148 -21.74 -17.89 27.72
CA ASP A 148 -22.95 -18.57 28.19
C ASP A 148 -22.70 -20.06 28.53
N VAL A 149 -21.78 -20.73 27.82
CA VAL A 149 -21.40 -22.12 28.08
C VAL A 149 -20.62 -22.25 29.39
N GLY A 150 -19.66 -21.37 29.65
CA GLY A 150 -18.88 -21.36 30.88
C GLY A 150 -19.74 -21.08 32.11
N GLU A 151 -20.64 -20.08 32.02
CA GLU A 151 -21.62 -19.79 33.08
C GLU A 151 -22.51 -20.99 33.39
N ARG A 152 -23.04 -21.67 32.34
CA ARG A 152 -23.88 -22.86 32.49
C ARG A 152 -23.14 -24.02 33.15
N CYS A 153 -21.88 -24.26 32.81
CA CYS A 153 -21.09 -25.32 33.45
C CYS A 153 -20.92 -25.09 34.96
N ILE A 154 -20.63 -23.85 35.36
CA ILE A 154 -20.49 -23.48 36.76
C ILE A 154 -21.84 -23.59 37.49
N PHE A 155 -22.91 -23.16 36.84
CA PHE A 155 -24.27 -23.28 37.34
C PHE A 155 -24.70 -24.75 37.54
N TYR A 156 -24.51 -25.63 36.55
CA TYR A 156 -24.88 -27.04 36.67
C TYR A 156 -24.08 -27.79 37.74
N TYR A 157 -22.79 -27.47 37.88
CA TYR A 157 -21.98 -28.00 38.97
C TYR A 157 -22.54 -27.58 40.34
N SER A 158 -22.97 -26.33 40.47
CA SER A 158 -23.58 -25.79 41.69
C SER A 158 -24.93 -26.49 41.98
N MET A 159 -25.75 -26.73 40.95
CA MET A 159 -27.00 -27.48 41.07
C MET A 159 -26.77 -28.92 41.54
N LEU A 160 -25.72 -29.58 41.06
CA LEU A 160 -25.35 -30.92 41.50
C LEU A 160 -24.97 -30.96 43.00
N ILE A 161 -24.25 -29.93 43.48
CA ILE A 161 -23.90 -29.81 44.91
C ILE A 161 -25.15 -29.59 45.76
N ILE A 162 -26.03 -28.66 45.36
CA ILE A 162 -27.30 -28.39 46.04
C ILE A 162 -28.14 -29.67 46.12
N TRP A 163 -28.24 -30.40 45.02
CA TRP A 163 -28.93 -31.68 44.96
C TRP A 163 -28.30 -32.71 45.92
N ARG A 164 -26.98 -32.80 45.97
CA ARG A 164 -26.27 -33.73 46.86
C ARG A 164 -26.48 -33.43 48.34
N PHE A 165 -26.54 -32.16 48.72
CA PHE A 165 -26.78 -31.78 50.12
C PHE A 165 -28.24 -31.87 50.53
N LEU A 166 -29.16 -31.35 49.71
CA LEU A 166 -30.56 -31.18 50.12
C LEU A 166 -31.46 -32.32 49.64
N CYS A 167 -31.23 -32.83 48.44
CA CYS A 167 -32.08 -33.84 47.83
C CYS A 167 -31.60 -35.26 48.16
N TYR A 168 -30.29 -35.53 48.08
CA TYR A 168 -29.73 -36.87 48.32
C TYR A 168 -29.74 -37.26 49.80
N GLN A 169 -29.43 -36.34 50.74
CA GLN A 169 -29.56 -36.63 52.18
C GLN A 169 -31.01 -36.99 52.56
N ARG A 170 -32.00 -36.33 51.92
CA ARG A 170 -33.44 -36.62 52.11
C ARG A 170 -33.86 -37.93 51.45
N TRP A 171 -33.31 -38.25 50.28
CA TRP A 171 -33.49 -39.56 49.65
C TRP A 171 -33.00 -40.69 50.55
N ASN A 172 -31.83 -40.50 51.17
CA ASN A 172 -31.24 -41.50 52.07
C ASN A 172 -32.03 -41.66 53.39
N SER A 173 -32.64 -40.58 53.90
CA SER A 173 -33.47 -40.60 55.12
C SER A 173 -34.93 -40.99 54.88
N LYS A 174 -35.42 -40.99 53.64
CA LYS A 174 -36.82 -41.36 53.28
C LYS A 174 -36.99 -42.72 52.62
N ASN A 175 -35.94 -43.53 52.51
CA ASN A 175 -36.03 -44.93 52.01
C ASN A 175 -36.74 -45.91 52.97
N ILE A 176 -37.43 -45.43 54.02
CA ILE A 176 -38.26 -46.26 54.91
C ILE A 176 -39.78 -46.17 54.62
N GLN A 177 -40.30 -45.20 53.84
CA GLN A 177 -41.76 -45.16 53.60
C GLN A 177 -42.20 -44.88 52.16
N GLN A 178 -43.12 -45.75 51.72
CA GLN A 178 -43.38 -46.23 50.37
C GLN A 178 -44.41 -45.39 49.57
N GLN A 179 -44.49 -44.07 49.76
CA GLN A 179 -45.58 -43.27 49.17
C GLN A 179 -45.21 -42.30 48.03
N HIS A 180 -44.01 -42.38 47.43
CA HIS A 180 -43.58 -41.40 46.39
C HIS A 180 -43.37 -41.95 44.97
N GLN A 181 -43.97 -43.08 44.59
CA GLN A 181 -43.86 -43.58 43.21
C GLN A 181 -44.45 -42.62 42.15
N ASN A 182 -45.54 -41.88 42.46
CA ASN A 182 -46.17 -40.97 41.49
C ASN A 182 -45.40 -39.65 41.29
N ASN A 183 -44.82 -39.06 42.33
CA ASN A 183 -43.98 -37.85 42.18
C ASN A 183 -42.65 -38.17 41.51
N TYR A 184 -42.09 -39.35 41.75
CA TYR A 184 -40.88 -39.81 41.06
C TYR A 184 -41.12 -39.99 39.56
N GLN A 185 -42.24 -40.59 39.15
CA GLN A 185 -42.56 -40.72 37.73
C GLN A 185 -42.75 -39.35 37.06
N THR A 186 -43.43 -38.39 37.71
CA THR A 186 -43.60 -37.03 37.18
C THR A 186 -42.27 -36.29 37.03
N GLU A 187 -41.39 -36.32 38.05
CA GLU A 187 -40.07 -35.69 37.98
C GLU A 187 -39.13 -36.41 37.00
N LEU A 188 -39.22 -37.73 36.87
CA LEU A 188 -38.48 -38.50 35.85
C LEU A 188 -38.98 -38.18 34.43
N ILE A 189 -40.30 -38.00 34.24
CA ILE A 189 -40.89 -37.56 32.97
C ILE A 189 -40.42 -36.14 32.64
N ARG A 190 -40.40 -35.23 33.62
CA ARG A 190 -39.89 -33.86 33.46
C ARG A 190 -38.41 -33.84 33.12
N CYS A 191 -37.57 -34.57 33.86
CA CYS A 191 -36.14 -34.69 33.59
C CYS A 191 -35.87 -35.33 32.23
N LYS A 192 -36.63 -36.36 31.83
CA LYS A 192 -36.56 -36.94 30.47
C LYS A 192 -36.97 -35.92 29.41
N ALA A 193 -37.99 -35.10 29.66
CA ALA A 193 -38.40 -34.03 28.75
C ALA A 193 -37.32 -32.94 28.62
N GLU A 194 -36.69 -32.52 29.73
CA GLU A 194 -35.58 -31.56 29.74
C GLU A 194 -34.33 -32.11 29.04
N ILE A 195 -33.97 -33.39 29.27
CA ILE A 195 -32.87 -34.07 28.55
C ILE A 195 -33.19 -34.21 27.06
N ASN A 196 -34.43 -34.54 26.69
CA ASN A 196 -34.82 -34.63 25.29
C ASN A 196 -34.81 -33.24 24.62
N GLN A 197 -35.25 -32.20 25.34
CA GLN A 197 -35.18 -30.82 24.88
C GLN A 197 -33.72 -30.36 24.70
N ASP A 198 -32.82 -30.78 25.58
CA ASP A 198 -31.38 -30.51 25.45
C ASP A 198 -30.79 -31.25 24.24
N ASN A 199 -31.08 -32.55 24.06
CA ASN A 199 -30.65 -33.32 22.88
C ASN A 199 -31.15 -32.70 21.56
N GLN A 200 -32.38 -32.21 21.53
CA GLN A 200 -32.92 -31.46 20.39
C GLN A 200 -32.10 -30.19 20.13
N LYS A 201 -31.90 -29.35 21.16
CA LYS A 201 -31.11 -28.12 21.04
C LYS A 201 -29.67 -28.39 20.60
N GLN A 202 -29.02 -29.41 21.16
CA GLN A 202 -27.68 -29.82 20.76
C GLN A 202 -27.64 -30.26 19.29
N SER A 203 -28.66 -30.98 18.82
CA SER A 203 -28.76 -31.39 17.41
C SER A 203 -28.95 -30.20 16.47
N CYS A 204 -29.75 -29.20 16.86
CA CYS A 204 -29.86 -27.94 16.13
C CYS A 204 -28.51 -27.22 16.04
N ILE A 205 -27.82 -27.06 17.17
CA ILE A 205 -26.49 -26.42 17.22
C ILE A 205 -25.50 -27.14 16.30
N LYS A 206 -25.45 -28.49 16.36
CA LYS A 206 -24.55 -29.29 15.52
C LYS A 206 -24.88 -29.17 14.03
N ALA A 207 -26.16 -29.06 13.67
CA ALA A 207 -26.56 -28.81 12.28
C ALA A 207 -26.10 -27.43 11.79
N THR A 208 -26.30 -26.37 12.58
CA THR A 208 -25.80 -25.01 12.27
C THR A 208 -24.28 -24.98 12.14
N GLU A 209 -23.56 -25.63 13.07
CA GLU A 209 -22.10 -25.77 13.00
C GLU A 209 -21.63 -26.49 11.74
N LEU A 210 -22.32 -27.57 11.34
CA LEU A 210 -22.01 -28.32 10.13
C LEU A 210 -22.16 -27.45 8.88
N VAL A 211 -23.26 -26.72 8.74
CA VAL A 211 -23.50 -25.85 7.58
C VAL A 211 -22.44 -24.75 7.48
N SER A 212 -22.10 -24.13 8.61
CA SER A 212 -21.02 -23.13 8.70
C SER A 212 -19.66 -23.70 8.30
N LYS A 213 -19.34 -24.92 8.75
CA LYS A 213 -18.10 -25.62 8.37
C LYS A 213 -18.07 -26.00 6.89
N ILE A 214 -19.18 -26.49 6.33
CA ILE A 214 -19.31 -26.76 4.90
C ILE A 214 -19.01 -25.49 4.10
N GLN A 215 -19.64 -24.35 4.45
CA GLN A 215 -19.40 -23.08 3.79
C GLN A 215 -17.91 -22.67 3.86
N THR A 216 -17.29 -22.80 5.04
CA THR A 216 -15.88 -22.46 5.26
C THR A 216 -14.94 -23.34 4.44
N LEU A 217 -15.16 -24.65 4.42
CA LEU A 217 -14.35 -25.60 3.65
C LEU A 217 -14.49 -25.37 2.15
N LEU A 218 -15.71 -25.16 1.65
CA LEU A 218 -15.97 -24.81 0.25
C LEU A 218 -15.29 -23.50 -0.14
N LYS A 219 -15.36 -22.48 0.73
CA LYS A 219 -14.70 -21.20 0.50
C LYS A 219 -13.19 -21.39 0.38
N LYS A 220 -12.59 -22.14 1.31
CA LYS A 220 -11.14 -22.42 1.31
C LYS A 220 -10.72 -23.16 0.04
N GLU A 221 -11.42 -24.23 -0.32
CA GLU A 221 -11.10 -25.01 -1.52
C GLU A 221 -11.24 -24.17 -2.80
N PHE A 222 -12.30 -23.36 -2.88
CA PHE A 222 -12.50 -22.43 -3.99
C PHE A 222 -11.35 -21.43 -4.10
N LEU A 223 -10.94 -20.82 -2.98
CA LEU A 223 -9.80 -19.89 -2.92
C LEU A 223 -8.51 -20.58 -3.38
N ASP A 224 -8.19 -21.76 -2.85
CA ASP A 224 -6.96 -22.49 -3.17
C ASP A 224 -6.87 -22.84 -4.66
N ARG A 225 -7.99 -23.27 -5.26
CA ARG A 225 -8.08 -23.58 -6.69
C ARG A 225 -7.97 -22.34 -7.57
N THR A 226 -8.70 -21.28 -7.23
CA THR A 226 -8.78 -20.06 -8.06
C THR A 226 -7.61 -19.11 -7.87
N LYS A 227 -6.80 -19.26 -6.81
CA LYS A 227 -5.62 -18.44 -6.56
C LYS A 227 -4.66 -18.43 -7.75
N LYS A 228 -4.46 -19.57 -8.43
CA LYS A 228 -3.61 -19.64 -9.62
C LYS A 228 -4.21 -18.89 -10.81
N GLU A 229 -5.52 -19.00 -11.03
CA GLU A 229 -6.23 -18.29 -12.10
C GLU A 229 -6.17 -16.76 -11.90
N VAL A 230 -6.37 -16.31 -10.66
CA VAL A 230 -6.25 -14.89 -10.27
C VAL A 230 -4.84 -14.36 -10.52
N LEU A 231 -3.80 -15.12 -10.15
CA LEU A 231 -2.40 -14.75 -10.40
C LEU A 231 -2.08 -14.72 -11.91
N GLN A 232 -2.64 -15.63 -12.71
CA GLN A 232 -2.49 -15.62 -14.16
C GLN A 232 -3.13 -14.37 -14.79
N GLN A 233 -4.33 -14.00 -14.37
CA GLN A 233 -4.99 -12.78 -14.85
C GLN A 233 -4.25 -11.50 -14.42
N LYS A 234 -3.67 -11.49 -13.21
CA LYS A 234 -2.77 -10.41 -12.77
C LYS A 234 -1.61 -10.22 -13.75
N ASN A 235 -0.99 -11.30 -14.20
CA ASN A 235 0.16 -11.23 -15.10
C ASN A 235 -0.19 -10.70 -16.50
N GLN A 236 -1.46 -10.76 -16.92
CA GLN A 236 -1.90 -10.21 -18.22
C GLN A 236 -1.83 -8.67 -18.28
N VAL A 237 -1.90 -8.01 -17.12
CA VAL A 237 -1.78 -6.55 -17.02
C VAL A 237 -0.37 -6.11 -16.59
N SER A 238 0.55 -7.06 -16.44
CA SER A 238 1.92 -6.78 -16.05
C SER A 238 2.71 -6.20 -17.21
N MET A 239 3.42 -5.11 -16.94
CA MET A 239 4.32 -4.45 -17.88
C MET A 239 5.41 -3.71 -17.10
N SER A 240 6.56 -3.47 -17.74
CA SER A 240 7.64 -2.66 -17.16
C SER A 240 7.23 -1.19 -17.06
N SER A 241 7.95 -0.40 -16.27
CA SER A 241 7.77 1.06 -16.22
C SER A 241 8.02 1.69 -17.60
N ALA A 242 9.01 1.18 -18.35
CA ALA A 242 9.29 1.62 -19.71
C ALA A 242 8.13 1.33 -20.68
N ASP A 243 7.53 0.14 -20.63
CA ASP A 243 6.40 -0.23 -21.49
C ASP A 243 5.16 0.60 -21.16
N LEU A 244 4.89 0.83 -19.87
CA LEU A 244 3.78 1.68 -19.44
C LEU A 244 3.94 3.11 -19.95
N ILE A 245 5.14 3.70 -19.80
CA ILE A 245 5.42 5.05 -20.30
C ILE A 245 5.29 5.10 -21.82
N SER A 246 5.79 4.09 -22.55
CA SER A 246 5.66 4.01 -24.00
C SER A 246 4.19 3.94 -24.46
N LYS A 247 3.37 3.15 -23.75
CA LYS A 247 1.93 3.05 -23.98
C LYS A 247 1.24 4.40 -23.72
N LEU A 248 1.54 5.05 -22.61
CA LEU A 248 0.96 6.36 -22.26
C LEU A 248 1.38 7.46 -23.22
N ASP A 249 2.64 7.47 -23.68
CA ASP A 249 3.09 8.38 -24.73
C ASP A 249 2.24 8.21 -25.99
N LYS A 250 1.98 6.98 -26.44
CA LYS A 250 1.15 6.70 -27.63
C LYS A 250 -0.32 7.09 -27.42
N GLU A 251 -0.89 6.78 -26.27
CA GLU A 251 -2.31 7.06 -25.98
C GLU A 251 -2.57 8.55 -25.75
N LEU A 252 -1.70 9.24 -25.00
CA LEU A 252 -1.96 10.59 -24.53
C LEU A 252 -1.38 11.67 -25.45
N LEU A 253 -0.20 11.44 -26.05
CA LEU A 253 0.47 12.48 -26.84
C LEU A 253 -0.02 12.55 -28.30
N ILE A 254 -0.79 11.56 -28.75
CA ILE A 254 -1.37 11.51 -30.10
C ILE A 254 -2.80 12.05 -30.14
N ASP A 255 -3.56 11.96 -29.04
CA ASP A 255 -4.97 12.36 -28.98
C ASP A 255 -5.18 13.85 -28.64
N THR A 256 -6.34 14.39 -28.99
CA THR A 256 -6.72 15.81 -28.96
C THR A 256 -7.08 16.36 -27.57
N PHE A 257 -7.03 15.55 -26.50
CA PHE A 257 -7.59 15.93 -25.19
C PHE A 257 -6.60 16.68 -24.28
N LYS A 258 -6.84 17.99 -24.08
CA LYS A 258 -5.84 18.94 -23.54
C LYS A 258 -5.51 18.82 -22.05
N LYS A 259 -6.42 18.37 -21.17
CA LYS A 259 -6.21 18.40 -19.71
C LYS A 259 -5.28 17.29 -19.20
N LYS A 260 -5.44 16.06 -19.72
CA LYS A 260 -4.62 14.91 -19.31
C LYS A 260 -3.17 15.05 -19.78
N ILE A 261 -2.97 15.59 -20.98
CA ILE A 261 -1.63 15.86 -21.53
C ILE A 261 -0.88 16.85 -20.64
N LEU A 262 -1.54 17.92 -20.21
CA LEU A 262 -0.89 18.89 -19.32
C LEU A 262 -0.42 18.22 -18.02
N SER A 263 -1.31 17.50 -17.31
CA SER A 263 -0.91 16.78 -16.08
C SER A 263 0.18 15.74 -16.31
N TYR A 264 0.12 15.01 -17.44
CA TYR A 264 1.09 13.99 -17.80
C TYR A 264 2.48 14.60 -18.07
N THR A 265 2.53 15.77 -18.68
CA THR A 265 3.80 16.42 -19.09
C THR A 265 4.40 17.26 -17.97
N THR A 266 3.59 17.94 -17.13
CA THR A 266 4.10 18.77 -16.03
C THR A 266 4.42 17.97 -14.78
N ASP A 267 3.70 16.90 -14.49
CA ASP A 267 3.94 16.02 -13.34
C ASP A 267 3.85 14.54 -13.75
N HIS A 268 4.81 14.14 -14.58
CA HIS A 268 4.88 12.80 -15.16
C HIS A 268 4.86 11.69 -14.10
N LYS A 269 5.55 11.92 -12.97
CA LYS A 269 5.66 10.97 -11.87
C LYS A 269 4.31 10.73 -11.20
N SER A 270 3.65 11.79 -10.73
CA SER A 270 2.37 11.63 -10.03
C SER A 270 1.30 11.08 -10.96
N PHE A 271 1.31 11.49 -12.23
CA PHE A 271 0.38 10.96 -13.23
C PHE A 271 0.54 9.45 -13.41
N ILE A 272 1.76 8.95 -13.61
CA ILE A 272 2.03 7.51 -13.75
C ILE A 272 1.60 6.75 -12.50
N ASN A 273 1.98 7.24 -11.32
CA ASN A 273 1.64 6.60 -10.05
C ASN A 273 0.11 6.48 -9.86
N GLN A 274 -0.63 7.53 -10.21
CA GLN A 274 -2.09 7.54 -10.14
C GLN A 274 -2.72 6.62 -11.20
N TYR A 275 -2.24 6.68 -12.44
CA TYR A 275 -2.73 5.81 -13.52
C TYR A 275 -2.53 4.33 -13.18
N THR A 276 -1.33 3.95 -12.72
CA THR A 276 -1.04 2.58 -12.27
C THR A 276 -1.98 2.17 -11.15
N PHE A 277 -2.18 3.04 -10.14
CA PHE A 277 -3.08 2.75 -9.03
C PHE A 277 -4.52 2.51 -9.50
N ASP A 278 -5.07 3.40 -10.33
CA ASP A 278 -6.45 3.30 -10.82
C ASP A 278 -6.66 2.07 -11.69
N MET A 279 -5.71 1.79 -12.60
CA MET A 279 -5.74 0.62 -13.47
C MET A 279 -5.68 -0.68 -12.66
N LEU A 280 -4.76 -0.78 -11.70
CA LEU A 280 -4.61 -1.97 -10.85
C LEU A 280 -5.83 -2.16 -9.95
N LYS A 281 -6.39 -1.08 -9.39
CA LYS A 281 -7.62 -1.12 -8.61
C LYS A 281 -8.79 -1.62 -9.43
N GLN A 282 -8.96 -1.13 -10.66
CA GLN A 282 -10.02 -1.59 -11.57
C GLN A 282 -9.91 -3.09 -11.86
N VAL A 283 -8.70 -3.59 -12.11
CA VAL A 283 -8.44 -5.02 -12.33
C VAL A 283 -8.75 -5.82 -11.07
N GLN A 284 -8.31 -5.35 -9.90
CA GLN A 284 -8.56 -5.98 -8.61
C GLN A 284 -10.06 -6.07 -8.29
N ASP A 285 -10.81 -4.97 -8.47
CA ASP A 285 -12.25 -4.90 -8.22
C ASP A 285 -13.02 -5.82 -9.18
N LYS A 286 -12.60 -5.88 -10.45
CA LYS A 286 -13.16 -6.81 -11.44
C LYS A 286 -12.92 -8.26 -11.04
N LEU A 287 -11.70 -8.62 -10.68
CA LEU A 287 -11.36 -9.98 -10.22
C LEU A 287 -12.20 -10.37 -9.01
N LEU A 288 -12.26 -9.53 -7.97
CA LEU A 288 -13.06 -9.83 -6.78
C LEU A 288 -14.54 -10.02 -7.11
N THR A 289 -15.08 -9.21 -8.01
CA THR A 289 -16.47 -9.33 -8.47
C THR A 289 -16.70 -10.65 -9.23
N ASP A 290 -15.86 -10.94 -10.21
CA ASP A 290 -15.97 -12.14 -11.06
C ASP A 290 -15.85 -13.42 -10.23
N TYR A 291 -14.88 -13.50 -9.32
CA TYR A 291 -14.69 -14.68 -8.48
C TYR A 291 -15.73 -14.79 -7.37
N SER A 292 -16.23 -13.67 -6.82
CA SER A 292 -17.36 -13.71 -5.88
C SER A 292 -18.61 -14.28 -6.56
N ASN A 293 -18.90 -13.85 -7.79
CA ASN A 293 -20.04 -14.36 -8.55
C ASN A 293 -19.87 -15.85 -8.93
N LYS A 294 -18.65 -16.25 -9.31
CA LYS A 294 -18.31 -17.66 -9.57
C LYS A 294 -18.51 -18.52 -8.31
N TYR A 295 -18.04 -18.07 -7.15
CA TYR A 295 -18.24 -18.76 -5.87
C TYR A 295 -19.72 -18.85 -5.46
N LYS A 296 -20.49 -17.75 -5.57
CA LYS A 296 -21.93 -17.75 -5.28
C LYS A 296 -22.66 -18.80 -6.11
N LYS A 297 -22.36 -18.86 -7.42
CA LYS A 297 -22.98 -19.85 -8.32
C LYS A 297 -22.64 -21.28 -7.91
N GLU A 298 -21.37 -21.58 -7.65
CA GLU A 298 -20.95 -22.92 -7.24
C GLU A 298 -21.50 -23.32 -5.86
N LEU A 299 -21.45 -22.40 -4.88
CA LEU A 299 -22.01 -22.60 -3.55
C LEU A 299 -23.52 -22.84 -3.60
N SER A 300 -24.24 -22.08 -4.41
CA SER A 300 -25.69 -22.23 -4.59
C SER A 300 -26.03 -23.64 -5.09
N LEU A 301 -25.37 -24.08 -6.16
CA LEU A 301 -25.58 -25.41 -6.75
C LEU A 301 -25.25 -26.53 -5.75
N TYR A 302 -24.16 -26.39 -5.00
CA TYR A 302 -23.75 -27.36 -4.00
C TYR A 302 -24.75 -27.45 -2.84
N LEU A 303 -25.15 -26.31 -2.27
CA LEU A 303 -26.10 -26.25 -1.16
C LEU A 303 -27.51 -26.67 -1.57
N GLN A 304 -27.97 -26.33 -2.79
CA GLN A 304 -29.24 -26.82 -3.32
C GLN A 304 -29.26 -28.34 -3.45
N SER A 305 -28.15 -28.95 -3.88
CA SER A 305 -28.04 -30.41 -3.98
C SER A 305 -28.11 -31.07 -2.59
N ILE A 306 -27.36 -30.55 -1.60
CA ILE A 306 -27.45 -31.01 -0.21
C ILE A 306 -28.86 -30.82 0.33
N GLN A 307 -29.49 -29.69 0.07
CA GLN A 307 -30.85 -29.41 0.54
C GLN A 307 -31.88 -30.39 -0.04
N GLN A 308 -31.77 -30.73 -1.32
CA GLN A 308 -32.64 -31.71 -1.95
C GLN A 308 -32.51 -33.07 -1.27
N ASN A 309 -31.27 -33.53 -1.04
CA ASN A 309 -31.00 -34.77 -0.33
C ASN A 309 -31.49 -34.72 1.13
N ALA A 310 -31.31 -33.59 1.81
CA ALA A 310 -31.83 -33.37 3.17
C ALA A 310 -33.36 -33.43 3.21
N LYS A 311 -34.07 -32.86 2.22
CA LYS A 311 -35.54 -32.94 2.11
C LYS A 311 -36.03 -34.36 1.86
N ILE A 312 -35.32 -35.14 1.04
CA ILE A 312 -35.60 -36.57 0.82
C ILE A 312 -35.43 -37.33 2.14
N PHE A 313 -34.29 -37.14 2.80
CA PHE A 313 -33.98 -37.75 4.10
C PHE A 313 -35.04 -37.39 5.15
N PHE A 314 -35.44 -36.12 5.22
CA PHE A 314 -36.47 -35.63 6.13
C PHE A 314 -37.84 -36.26 5.88
N LYS A 315 -38.23 -36.47 4.61
CA LYS A 315 -39.49 -37.16 4.26
C LYS A 315 -39.53 -38.58 4.82
N TYR A 316 -38.41 -39.30 4.74
CA TYR A 316 -38.30 -40.65 5.33
C TYR A 316 -38.40 -40.62 6.85
N ILE A 317 -37.72 -39.69 7.54
CA ILE A 317 -37.83 -39.56 9.00
C ILE A 317 -39.26 -39.19 9.43
N LYS A 318 -39.91 -38.26 8.73
CA LYS A 318 -41.25 -37.76 9.09
C LYS A 318 -42.31 -38.84 9.05
N ASN A 319 -42.15 -39.85 8.18
CA ASN A 319 -43.08 -40.98 8.07
C ASN A 319 -42.95 -41.98 9.24
N GLN A 320 -41.89 -41.90 10.06
CA GLN A 320 -41.72 -42.71 11.26
C GLN A 320 -42.56 -42.12 12.40
N GLN A 321 -43.58 -42.85 12.88
CA GLN A 321 -44.59 -42.36 13.82
C GLN A 321 -44.04 -41.95 15.21
N LYS A 322 -42.82 -42.35 15.58
CA LYS A 322 -42.21 -42.05 16.88
C LYS A 322 -40.75 -41.63 16.73
N GLU A 323 -40.33 -40.69 17.57
CA GLU A 323 -38.96 -40.21 17.64
C GLU A 323 -37.99 -41.36 17.99
N VAL A 324 -37.09 -41.67 17.06
CA VAL A 324 -36.16 -42.80 17.17
C VAL A 324 -34.84 -42.31 17.77
N LYS A 325 -34.49 -42.81 18.96
CA LYS A 325 -33.17 -42.59 19.58
C LYS A 325 -32.08 -43.22 18.71
N THR A 326 -30.90 -42.60 18.63
CA THR A 326 -29.78 -43.04 17.77
C THR A 326 -29.47 -44.54 17.82
N ILE A 327 -29.38 -45.13 19.02
CA ILE A 327 -29.11 -46.58 19.21
C ILE A 327 -30.16 -47.48 18.54
N LYS A 328 -31.41 -47.01 18.41
CA LYS A 328 -32.49 -47.80 17.80
C LYS A 328 -32.36 -47.95 16.28
N TYR A 329 -31.49 -47.19 15.61
CA TYR A 329 -31.25 -47.37 14.19
C TYR A 329 -30.38 -48.60 13.88
N PHE A 330 -29.72 -49.18 14.88
CA PHE A 330 -28.71 -50.23 14.70
C PHE A 330 -29.20 -51.60 15.21
N VAL A 331 -28.74 -52.68 14.59
CA VAL A 331 -29.09 -54.08 14.95
C VAL A 331 -28.63 -54.40 16.40
N GLU A 332 -29.39 -55.24 17.12
CA GLU A 332 -29.14 -55.58 18.53
C GLU A 332 -27.71 -56.06 18.83
N ASP A 333 -27.13 -56.91 17.98
CA ASP A 333 -25.78 -57.43 18.17
C ASP A 333 -24.71 -56.33 18.10
N ALA A 334 -24.98 -55.27 17.34
CA ALA A 334 -24.08 -54.14 17.30
C ALA A 334 -24.13 -53.34 18.63
N LYS A 335 -25.28 -53.34 19.35
CA LYS A 335 -25.59 -52.41 20.47
C LYS A 335 -24.66 -52.55 21.67
N GLN A 336 -23.72 -53.49 21.62
CA GLN A 336 -22.67 -53.71 22.61
C GLN A 336 -21.57 -52.62 22.59
N GLN A 337 -21.52 -51.77 21.55
CA GLN A 337 -20.56 -50.66 21.46
C GLN A 337 -21.02 -49.38 22.19
N ASP A 338 -20.09 -48.48 22.48
CA ASP A 338 -20.38 -47.18 23.13
C ASP A 338 -21.38 -46.35 22.30
N LYS A 339 -22.35 -45.71 22.98
CA LYS A 339 -23.33 -44.78 22.40
C LYS A 339 -22.67 -43.73 21.49
N ILE A 340 -21.49 -43.23 21.87
CA ILE A 340 -20.75 -42.23 21.10
C ILE A 340 -20.36 -42.76 19.72
N PHE A 341 -19.97 -44.03 19.61
CA PHE A 341 -19.62 -44.65 18.33
C PHE A 341 -20.79 -44.57 17.35
N TYR A 342 -22.00 -44.87 17.82
CA TYR A 342 -23.20 -44.85 16.99
C TYR A 342 -23.67 -43.48 16.58
N GLU A 343 -23.53 -42.49 17.44
CA GLU A 343 -23.80 -41.09 17.10
C GLU A 343 -22.86 -40.64 15.98
N ASN A 344 -21.57 -41.00 16.07
CA ASN A 344 -20.58 -40.73 15.04
C ASN A 344 -20.84 -41.49 13.73
N TYR A 345 -21.24 -42.75 13.81
CA TYR A 345 -21.56 -43.55 12.64
C TYR A 345 -22.82 -43.06 11.92
N LEU A 346 -23.87 -42.72 12.68
CA LEU A 346 -25.10 -42.14 12.13
C LEU A 346 -24.82 -40.80 11.45
N PHE A 347 -23.98 -39.96 12.06
CA PHE A 347 -23.53 -38.71 11.44
C PHE A 347 -22.83 -38.96 10.11
N ARG A 348 -21.88 -39.90 10.04
CA ARG A 348 -21.19 -40.25 8.79
C ARG A 348 -22.15 -40.75 7.70
N LEU A 349 -23.07 -41.65 8.05
CA LEU A 349 -24.10 -42.13 7.12
C LEU A 349 -25.01 -41.00 6.63
N LEU A 350 -25.41 -40.10 7.53
CA LEU A 350 -26.19 -38.91 7.16
C LEU A 350 -25.42 -38.05 6.16
N ILE A 351 -24.16 -37.71 6.45
CA ILE A 351 -23.29 -36.96 5.56
C ILE A 351 -23.17 -37.63 4.19
N GLN A 352 -22.99 -38.94 4.18
CA GLN A 352 -22.93 -39.76 2.97
C GLN A 352 -24.23 -39.67 2.14
N CYS A 353 -25.39 -39.76 2.78
CA CYS A 353 -26.68 -39.55 2.11
C CYS A 353 -26.81 -38.12 1.57
N LEU A 354 -26.41 -37.10 2.33
CA LEU A 354 -26.43 -35.70 1.90
C LEU A 354 -25.54 -35.46 0.67
N LEU A 355 -24.43 -36.18 0.54
CA LEU A 355 -23.54 -36.14 -0.62
C LEU A 355 -24.01 -37.04 -1.78
N GLY A 356 -25.04 -37.87 -1.58
CA GLY A 356 -25.50 -38.84 -2.56
C GLY A 356 -24.51 -39.98 -2.80
N LYS A 357 -23.75 -40.37 -1.76
CA LYS A 357 -22.75 -41.44 -1.81
C LYS A 357 -22.66 -42.15 -0.48
N ILE A 358 -22.80 -43.47 -0.46
CA ILE A 358 -22.61 -44.26 0.76
C ILE A 358 -21.43 -45.20 0.56
N GLU A 359 -20.43 -45.04 1.42
CA GLU A 359 -19.22 -45.85 1.49
C GLU A 359 -19.26 -46.76 2.73
N ASP A 360 -19.98 -46.33 3.76
CA ASP A 360 -20.12 -47.07 5.01
C ASP A 360 -21.10 -48.23 4.85
N LYS A 361 -20.88 -49.31 5.62
CA LYS A 361 -21.73 -50.48 5.54
C LYS A 361 -23.11 -50.19 6.15
N ILE A 362 -24.17 -50.50 5.41
CA ILE A 362 -25.56 -50.30 5.85
C ILE A 362 -26.11 -51.55 6.55
N ASP A 363 -25.39 -52.68 6.49
CA ASP A 363 -25.79 -53.97 7.10
C ASP A 363 -25.98 -53.91 8.63
N ILE A 364 -25.34 -52.95 9.30
CA ILE A 364 -25.51 -52.73 10.74
C ILE A 364 -26.78 -51.93 11.11
N ILE A 365 -27.52 -51.41 10.13
CA ILE A 365 -28.77 -50.66 10.33
C ILE A 365 -29.94 -51.65 10.40
N GLU A 366 -30.86 -51.47 11.35
CA GLU A 366 -32.04 -52.33 11.44
C GLU A 366 -32.83 -52.27 10.12
N LYS A 367 -33.30 -53.44 9.63
CA LYS A 367 -33.94 -53.59 8.32
C LYS A 367 -35.02 -52.54 8.04
N GLN A 368 -35.82 -52.19 9.04
CA GLN A 368 -36.88 -51.19 8.97
C GLN A 368 -36.42 -49.75 8.65
N TYR A 369 -35.13 -49.43 8.87
CA TYR A 369 -34.55 -48.12 8.57
C TYR A 369 -33.58 -48.12 7.39
N THR A 370 -33.30 -49.30 6.79
CA THR A 370 -32.34 -49.40 5.68
C THR A 370 -32.71 -48.54 4.48
N GLU A 371 -34.01 -48.40 4.17
CA GLU A 371 -34.52 -47.56 3.07
C GLU A 371 -34.11 -46.08 3.20
N ILE A 372 -33.98 -45.58 4.44
CA ILE A 372 -33.52 -44.20 4.72
C ILE A 372 -32.10 -44.01 4.18
N PHE A 373 -31.26 -45.04 4.22
CA PHE A 373 -29.85 -44.97 3.86
C PHE A 373 -29.56 -45.70 2.54
N GLN A 374 -30.52 -45.80 1.61
CA GLN A 374 -30.25 -46.35 0.28
C GLN A 374 -29.77 -45.26 -0.68
N VAL A 375 -28.56 -45.40 -1.25
CA VAL A 375 -27.93 -44.42 -2.17
C VAL A 375 -28.83 -44.05 -3.34
N SER A 376 -29.57 -45.01 -3.89
CA SER A 376 -30.46 -44.81 -5.04
C SER A 376 -31.53 -43.73 -4.83
N ASN A 377 -31.78 -43.36 -3.57
CA ASN A 377 -32.75 -42.34 -3.21
C ASN A 377 -32.16 -40.92 -3.24
N TYR A 378 -30.83 -40.78 -3.36
CA TYR A 378 -30.14 -39.50 -3.22
C TYR A 378 -29.45 -39.09 -4.52
N ASN A 379 -29.47 -37.79 -4.80
CA ASN A 379 -28.83 -37.23 -5.97
C ASN A 379 -27.34 -37.00 -5.67
N PRO A 380 -26.41 -37.48 -6.50
CA PRO A 380 -24.99 -37.22 -6.31
C PRO A 380 -24.71 -35.72 -6.41
N VAL A 381 -23.97 -35.18 -5.43
CA VAL A 381 -23.56 -33.77 -5.45
C VAL A 381 -22.43 -33.58 -6.47
N ASN A 382 -22.56 -32.60 -7.36
CA ASN A 382 -21.60 -32.37 -8.46
C ASN A 382 -20.21 -31.95 -7.92
N TYR A 383 -19.17 -32.56 -8.49
CA TYR A 383 -17.83 -32.76 -7.91
C TYR A 383 -16.82 -31.61 -8.02
N GLN A 384 -17.21 -30.42 -8.47
CA GLN A 384 -16.20 -29.36 -8.65
C GLN A 384 -15.58 -28.91 -7.31
N LEU A 385 -16.31 -29.10 -6.20
CA LEU A 385 -15.85 -28.83 -4.84
C LEU A 385 -15.81 -30.16 -4.06
N LYS A 386 -14.62 -30.66 -3.78
CA LYS A 386 -14.35 -31.86 -3.00
C LYS A 386 -14.10 -31.47 -1.54
N ILE A 387 -15.17 -31.38 -0.77
CA ILE A 387 -15.03 -31.24 0.69
C ILE A 387 -14.55 -32.57 1.28
N ASN A 388 -13.36 -32.58 1.87
CA ASN A 388 -12.97 -33.66 2.76
C ASN A 388 -13.63 -33.46 4.14
N LEU A 389 -14.82 -34.03 4.30
CA LEU A 389 -15.56 -33.96 5.57
C LEU A 389 -14.91 -34.77 6.70
N GLN A 390 -13.87 -35.56 6.42
CA GLN A 390 -13.05 -36.18 7.46
C GLN A 390 -12.27 -35.15 8.29
N LEU A 391 -12.16 -33.90 7.81
CA LEU A 391 -11.58 -32.78 8.57
C LEU A 391 -12.50 -32.25 9.68
N LEU A 392 -13.73 -32.76 9.81
CA LEU A 392 -14.61 -32.44 10.93
C LEU A 392 -14.09 -33.11 12.21
N ASN A 393 -13.91 -32.34 13.28
CA ASN A 393 -13.51 -32.88 14.58
C ASN A 393 -14.51 -33.95 15.05
N GLN A 394 -14.04 -35.04 15.65
CA GLN A 394 -14.88 -36.15 16.12
C GLN A 394 -15.98 -35.70 17.10
N GLN A 395 -15.71 -34.68 17.93
CA GLN A 395 -16.71 -34.12 18.86
C GLN A 395 -17.89 -33.44 18.16
N ASP A 396 -17.73 -33.07 16.90
CA ASP A 396 -18.77 -32.43 16.08
C ASP A 396 -19.57 -33.42 15.26
N GLN A 397 -19.21 -34.70 15.32
CA GLN A 397 -19.83 -35.78 14.55
C GLN A 397 -20.97 -36.46 15.33
N GLN A 398 -21.66 -35.77 16.23
CA GLN A 398 -22.72 -36.37 17.05
C GLN A 398 -24.11 -35.91 16.60
N VAL A 399 -25.03 -36.87 16.43
CA VAL A 399 -26.45 -36.61 16.18
C VAL A 399 -27.28 -37.22 17.29
N TYR A 400 -27.82 -36.37 18.17
CA TYR A 400 -28.67 -36.81 19.30
C TYR A 400 -30.13 -37.00 18.89
N ASN A 401 -30.62 -36.14 18.00
CA ASN A 401 -31.97 -36.13 17.45
C ASN A 401 -31.91 -35.86 15.94
N LEU A 402 -32.08 -36.92 15.16
CA LEU A 402 -31.91 -36.88 13.71
C LEU A 402 -32.94 -35.97 13.01
N LYS A 403 -34.19 -35.95 13.50
CA LYS A 403 -35.25 -35.10 12.93
C LYS A 403 -34.91 -33.62 13.09
N SER A 404 -34.63 -33.21 14.33
CA SER A 404 -34.31 -31.82 14.66
C SER A 404 -33.03 -31.35 13.96
N PHE A 405 -32.04 -32.24 13.85
CA PHE A 405 -30.81 -31.97 13.10
C PHE A 405 -31.12 -31.65 11.63
N VAL A 406 -31.88 -32.50 10.95
CA VAL A 406 -32.15 -32.35 9.50
C VAL A 406 -33.07 -31.16 9.22
N GLU A 407 -34.07 -30.89 10.07
CA GLU A 407 -34.91 -29.68 9.98
C GLU A 407 -34.05 -28.41 10.05
N THR A 408 -33.21 -28.32 11.08
CA THR A 408 -32.30 -27.18 11.27
C THR A 408 -31.31 -27.05 10.11
N LEU A 409 -30.76 -28.17 9.62
CA LEU A 409 -29.86 -28.18 8.47
C LEU A 409 -30.53 -27.55 7.23
N ILE A 410 -31.79 -27.90 6.95
CA ILE A 410 -32.54 -27.35 5.82
C ILE A 410 -32.78 -25.85 6.00
N GLU A 411 -33.14 -25.42 7.21
CA GLU A 411 -33.37 -24.01 7.57
C GLU A 411 -32.11 -23.17 7.39
N GLU A 412 -30.97 -23.64 7.90
CA GLU A 412 -29.67 -22.95 7.78
C GLU A 412 -29.21 -22.87 6.32
N ILE A 413 -29.41 -23.94 5.54
CA ILE A 413 -29.12 -23.90 4.10
C ILE A 413 -30.02 -22.87 3.39
N ASN A 414 -31.32 -22.82 3.72
CA ASN A 414 -32.22 -21.80 3.16
C ASN A 414 -31.76 -20.39 3.52
N LEU A 415 -31.29 -20.18 4.76
CA LEU A 415 -30.79 -18.88 5.22
C LEU A 415 -29.56 -18.45 4.41
N ILE A 416 -28.60 -19.35 4.18
CA ILE A 416 -27.43 -19.06 3.35
C ILE A 416 -27.84 -18.79 1.91
N LEU A 417 -28.71 -19.60 1.33
CA LEU A 417 -29.19 -19.40 -0.05
C LEU A 417 -29.91 -18.05 -0.21
N LYS A 418 -30.68 -17.62 0.79
CA LYS A 418 -31.33 -16.30 0.80
C LYS A 418 -30.34 -15.14 0.86
N ASN A 419 -29.22 -15.32 1.56
CA ASN A 419 -28.20 -14.29 1.76
C ASN A 419 -26.99 -14.45 0.81
N ILE A 420 -27.07 -15.33 -0.19
CA ILE A 420 -25.92 -15.70 -1.01
C ILE A 420 -25.35 -14.51 -1.80
N ASP A 421 -26.21 -13.58 -2.20
CA ASP A 421 -25.81 -12.37 -2.94
C ASP A 421 -24.96 -11.41 -2.11
N GLN A 422 -25.02 -11.49 -0.79
CA GLN A 422 -24.24 -10.67 0.15
C GLN A 422 -22.80 -11.19 0.32
N ILE A 423 -22.51 -12.41 -0.14
CA ILE A 423 -21.17 -12.99 -0.04
C ILE A 423 -20.23 -12.25 -1.00
N GLN A 424 -19.19 -11.62 -0.48
CA GLN A 424 -18.16 -10.97 -1.28
C GLN A 424 -16.79 -11.37 -0.74
N PHE A 425 -15.86 -11.66 -1.66
CA PHE A 425 -14.47 -11.86 -1.29
C PHE A 425 -13.80 -10.54 -0.94
N LYS A 426 -12.92 -10.58 0.05
CA LYS A 426 -12.06 -9.46 0.45
C LYS A 426 -10.68 -9.63 -0.16
N GLN A 427 -9.99 -8.50 -0.37
CA GLN A 427 -8.63 -8.46 -0.94
C GLN A 427 -7.64 -9.35 -0.16
N ALA A 428 -7.72 -9.33 1.17
CA ALA A 428 -6.88 -10.10 2.07
C ALA A 428 -7.01 -11.63 1.87
N GLU A 429 -8.17 -12.13 1.43
CA GLU A 429 -8.43 -13.57 1.29
C GLU A 429 -7.64 -14.19 0.15
N TYR A 430 -7.35 -13.41 -0.89
CA TYR A 430 -6.52 -13.81 -2.02
C TYR A 430 -5.05 -13.36 -1.88
N GLN A 431 -4.70 -12.65 -0.80
CA GLN A 431 -3.40 -11.97 -0.64
C GLN A 431 -3.10 -11.00 -1.80
N LEU A 432 -4.15 -10.38 -2.38
CA LEU A 432 -3.99 -9.51 -3.56
C LEU A 432 -3.18 -8.27 -3.23
N ASP A 433 -3.27 -7.76 -2.01
CA ASP A 433 -2.56 -6.52 -1.62
C ASP A 433 -1.05 -6.65 -1.77
N VAL A 434 -0.50 -7.83 -1.43
CA VAL A 434 0.94 -8.11 -1.58
C VAL A 434 1.31 -8.22 -3.06
N GLU A 435 0.51 -8.95 -3.83
CA GLU A 435 0.82 -9.26 -5.23
C GLU A 435 0.60 -8.09 -6.19
N PHE A 436 -0.42 -7.27 -5.93
CA PHE A 436 -0.66 -6.00 -6.61
C PHE A 436 0.27 -4.90 -6.12
N GLY A 437 0.72 -4.94 -4.85
CA GLY A 437 1.76 -4.06 -4.33
C GLY A 437 3.09 -4.24 -5.08
N LYS A 438 3.52 -5.50 -5.29
CA LYS A 438 4.70 -5.82 -6.12
C LYS A 438 4.52 -5.34 -7.56
N LEU A 439 3.35 -5.61 -8.14
CA LEU A 439 3.07 -5.20 -9.52
C LEU A 439 3.05 -3.68 -9.68
N LYS A 440 2.47 -2.96 -8.70
CA LYS A 440 2.48 -1.50 -8.65
C LYS A 440 3.91 -0.96 -8.62
N LEU A 441 4.80 -1.53 -7.79
CA LEU A 441 6.21 -1.14 -7.74
C LEU A 441 6.93 -1.41 -9.06
N GLN A 442 6.67 -2.55 -9.71
CA GLN A 442 7.23 -2.89 -11.01
C GLN A 442 6.78 -1.89 -12.09
N MET A 443 5.48 -1.65 -12.20
CA MET A 443 4.90 -0.73 -13.20
C MET A 443 5.28 0.72 -12.93
N ASN A 444 5.38 1.11 -11.66
CA ASN A 444 5.87 2.43 -11.30
C ASN A 444 7.37 2.55 -11.53
N GLY A 445 8.19 1.50 -11.39
CA GLY A 445 9.65 1.59 -11.61
C GLY A 445 10.35 2.62 -10.72
N CYS A 446 11.42 3.22 -11.24
CA CYS A 446 12.25 4.18 -10.52
C CYS A 446 11.50 5.48 -10.13
N GLU A 447 11.58 5.89 -8.86
CA GLU A 447 10.89 7.06 -8.31
C GLU A 447 11.50 8.43 -8.67
N TYR A 448 12.65 8.44 -9.34
CA TYR A 448 13.36 9.67 -9.71
C TYR A 448 12.83 10.28 -11.02
N THR A 449 12.97 11.60 -11.15
CA THR A 449 12.61 12.35 -12.35
C THR A 449 13.83 13.09 -12.88
N CYS A 450 13.92 13.21 -14.20
CA CYS A 450 15.03 13.92 -14.84
C CYS A 450 15.12 15.33 -14.27
N PRO A 451 16.28 15.78 -13.78
CA PRO A 451 16.40 17.10 -13.13
C PRO A 451 16.06 18.25 -14.08
N CYS A 452 16.14 18.01 -15.39
CA CYS A 452 15.97 19.05 -16.40
C CYS A 452 14.59 19.05 -17.02
N CYS A 453 14.14 17.90 -17.53
CA CYS A 453 12.83 17.83 -18.18
C CYS A 453 11.73 17.32 -17.26
N LYS A 454 12.01 16.89 -16.01
CA LYS A 454 11.09 16.25 -15.04
C LYS A 454 10.37 15.00 -15.53
N ARG A 455 10.74 14.47 -16.69
CA ARG A 455 10.26 13.17 -17.12
C ARG A 455 10.77 12.11 -16.15
N LYS A 456 9.85 11.31 -15.62
CA LYS A 456 10.15 10.15 -14.79
C LYS A 456 11.18 9.21 -15.45
N CYS A 457 12.11 8.69 -14.64
CA CYS A 457 13.00 7.61 -15.04
C CYS A 457 12.17 6.38 -15.43
N ASP A 458 12.51 5.72 -16.53
CA ASP A 458 11.78 4.57 -17.04
C ASP A 458 12.49 3.23 -16.79
N GLU A 459 13.61 3.24 -16.07
CA GLU A 459 14.19 2.03 -15.50
C GLU A 459 13.26 1.40 -14.46
N ASP A 460 13.33 0.07 -14.40
CA ASP A 460 12.62 -0.71 -13.39
C ASP A 460 13.20 -0.41 -12.00
N ASN A 461 12.41 -0.68 -10.96
CA ASN A 461 12.79 -0.39 -9.58
C ASN A 461 13.77 -1.45 -9.08
N ASP A 462 15.00 -1.42 -9.59
CA ASP A 462 16.09 -2.16 -8.99
C ASP A 462 16.47 -1.41 -7.72
N ASN A 463 16.31 -2.07 -6.56
CA ASN A 463 16.71 -1.54 -5.25
C ASN A 463 18.23 -1.22 -5.14
N ASP A 464 18.95 -1.26 -6.26
CA ASP A 464 20.33 -0.84 -6.36
C ASP A 464 20.40 0.69 -6.30
N SER A 465 20.94 1.20 -5.19
CA SER A 465 21.22 2.63 -5.00
C SER A 465 22.17 3.20 -6.06
N ASN A 466 22.85 2.35 -6.83
CA ASN A 466 23.84 2.75 -7.82
C ASN A 466 23.32 2.68 -9.27
N HIS A 467 22.03 2.43 -9.51
CA HIS A 467 21.54 2.41 -10.88
C HIS A 467 21.60 3.81 -11.52
N ILE A 468 22.00 3.86 -12.79
CA ILE A 468 22.11 5.11 -13.56
C ILE A 468 20.73 5.44 -14.14
N HIS A 469 20.16 6.56 -13.72
CA HIS A 469 18.84 6.99 -14.19
C HIS A 469 18.89 7.41 -15.67
N LYS A 470 17.82 7.12 -16.42
CA LYS A 470 17.69 7.53 -17.83
C LYS A 470 16.23 7.62 -18.25
N CYS A 471 16.02 8.15 -19.46
CA CYS A 471 14.73 8.20 -20.14
C CYS A 471 14.83 7.43 -21.47
N GLN A 472 14.80 6.09 -21.42
CA GLN A 472 14.81 5.19 -22.57
C GLN A 472 13.72 5.51 -23.63
N ASN A 473 12.60 6.10 -23.22
CA ASN A 473 11.48 6.51 -24.07
C ASN A 473 11.59 7.95 -24.62
N GLY A 474 12.77 8.58 -24.53
CA GLY A 474 12.92 9.99 -24.90
C GLY A 474 12.80 10.92 -23.71
N HIS A 475 13.67 11.92 -23.62
CA HIS A 475 13.40 13.08 -22.79
C HIS A 475 12.33 13.96 -23.44
N GLN A 476 11.56 14.67 -22.61
CA GLN A 476 10.67 15.72 -23.06
C GLN A 476 11.41 17.04 -23.23
N ILE A 477 10.81 17.98 -23.97
CA ILE A 477 11.33 19.33 -24.12
C ILE A 477 11.42 20.03 -22.76
N ARG A 478 12.56 20.65 -22.46
CA ARG A 478 12.84 21.19 -21.13
C ARG A 478 11.99 22.41 -20.79
N GLY A 479 11.48 23.12 -21.78
CA GLY A 479 10.56 24.24 -21.63
C GLY A 479 9.25 23.87 -20.93
N ILE A 480 8.82 22.60 -20.97
CA ILE A 480 7.67 22.11 -20.18
C ILE A 480 7.94 22.23 -18.68
N ASN A 481 9.18 21.97 -18.25
CA ASN A 481 9.63 22.16 -16.87
C ASN A 481 10.10 23.60 -16.59
N GLY A 482 9.78 24.54 -17.49
CA GLY A 482 10.11 25.94 -17.32
C GLY A 482 11.59 26.30 -17.48
N ILE A 483 12.44 25.38 -17.96
CA ILE A 483 13.83 25.75 -18.29
C ILE A 483 13.82 26.69 -19.48
N LEU A 484 14.46 27.84 -19.32
CA LEU A 484 14.55 28.87 -20.34
C LEU A 484 15.95 28.90 -20.98
N ILE A 485 16.00 29.29 -22.25
CA ILE A 485 17.23 29.53 -23.04
C ILE A 485 17.57 31.02 -23.16
N SER A 486 16.58 31.88 -22.91
CA SER A 486 16.72 33.33 -22.76
C SER A 486 15.77 33.80 -21.67
N HIS A 487 15.80 35.07 -21.29
CA HIS A 487 14.98 35.59 -20.19
C HIS A 487 13.49 35.24 -20.29
N ASN A 488 12.93 35.15 -21.51
CA ASN A 488 11.49 34.97 -21.71
C ASN A 488 11.12 33.81 -22.65
N SER A 489 12.06 32.95 -23.06
CA SER A 489 11.79 31.89 -24.06
C SER A 489 12.04 30.49 -23.50
N PRO A 490 11.03 29.59 -23.52
CA PRO A 490 11.20 28.20 -23.09
C PRO A 490 12.21 27.44 -23.96
N SER A 491 12.96 26.53 -23.35
CA SER A 491 13.88 25.65 -24.07
C SER A 491 13.10 24.57 -24.84
N LEU A 492 12.95 24.72 -26.16
CA LEU A 492 12.26 23.74 -27.02
C LEU A 492 13.10 22.50 -27.36
N PHE A 493 14.28 22.40 -26.78
CA PHE A 493 15.20 21.29 -26.95
C PHE A 493 14.99 20.22 -25.86
N THR A 494 15.11 18.95 -26.23
CA THR A 494 15.21 17.82 -25.31
C THR A 494 16.64 17.69 -24.77
N CYS A 495 16.84 16.92 -23.70
CA CYS A 495 18.15 16.74 -23.05
C CYS A 495 19.22 16.15 -23.99
N GLU A 496 18.80 15.41 -25.01
CA GLU A 496 19.64 14.83 -26.06
C GLU A 496 20.04 15.86 -27.12
N GLU A 497 19.18 16.86 -27.39
CA GLU A 497 19.40 17.85 -28.46
C GLU A 497 20.35 19.00 -28.06
N ILE A 498 20.48 19.30 -26.77
CA ILE A 498 21.22 20.49 -26.31
C ILE A 498 22.73 20.28 -26.25
N LEU A 499 23.47 21.28 -26.73
CA LEU A 499 24.93 21.30 -26.69
C LEU A 499 25.47 21.64 -25.31
N ASP A 500 26.63 21.11 -24.97
CA ASP A 500 27.26 21.23 -23.65
C ASP A 500 27.53 22.69 -23.22
N GLN A 501 27.82 23.58 -24.17
CA GLN A 501 28.07 25.00 -23.95
C GLN A 501 26.81 25.85 -23.79
N CYS A 502 25.61 25.31 -24.03
CA CYS A 502 24.38 26.09 -23.91
C CYS A 502 24.12 26.48 -22.45
N ILE A 503 23.80 27.75 -22.22
CA ILE A 503 23.43 28.28 -20.90
C ILE A 503 21.95 28.00 -20.66
N LEU A 504 21.65 27.44 -19.49
CA LEU A 504 20.32 27.15 -19.00
C LEU A 504 20.00 28.07 -17.83
N ILE A 505 18.77 28.59 -17.82
CA ILE A 505 18.22 29.34 -16.68
C ILE A 505 17.17 28.46 -16.03
N THR A 506 17.43 28.03 -14.79
CA THR A 506 16.46 27.28 -13.98
C THR A 506 15.60 28.25 -13.18
N LEU A 507 14.27 28.08 -13.22
CA LEU A 507 13.33 29.00 -12.57
C LEU A 507 13.48 29.07 -11.06
N GLU A 508 13.73 27.92 -10.41
CA GLU A 508 13.78 27.80 -8.95
C GLU A 508 14.89 28.65 -8.32
N THR A 509 15.98 28.90 -9.05
CA THR A 509 17.18 29.56 -8.50
C THR A 509 17.63 30.78 -9.30
N ASN A 510 17.08 31.01 -10.49
CA ASN A 510 17.55 31.97 -11.50
C ASN A 510 19.06 31.84 -11.81
N LEU A 511 19.68 30.70 -11.46
CA LEU A 511 21.08 30.44 -11.73
C LEU A 511 21.27 30.10 -13.21
N GLN A 512 22.31 30.70 -13.78
CA GLN A 512 22.80 30.36 -15.11
C GLN A 512 23.84 29.26 -14.98
N LYS A 513 23.61 28.12 -15.64
CA LYS A 513 24.57 27.01 -15.72
C LYS A 513 24.68 26.53 -17.14
N THR A 514 25.87 26.16 -17.56
CA THR A 514 26.07 25.45 -18.83
C THR A 514 25.50 24.03 -18.73
N TRP A 515 25.08 23.47 -19.87
CA TRP A 515 24.59 22.11 -19.90
C TRP A 515 25.63 21.08 -19.41
N LYS A 516 26.92 21.33 -19.71
CA LYS A 516 28.05 20.56 -19.19
C LYS A 516 28.10 20.53 -17.66
N GLU A 517 27.87 21.67 -17.01
CA GLU A 517 27.85 21.76 -15.55
C GLU A 517 26.66 21.02 -14.95
N VAL A 518 25.50 21.08 -15.60
CA VAL A 518 24.30 20.34 -15.18
C VAL A 518 24.53 18.83 -15.30
N LYS A 519 25.09 18.35 -16.41
CA LYS A 519 25.49 16.94 -16.57
C LYS A 519 26.46 16.50 -15.49
N LYS A 520 27.44 17.34 -15.16
CA LYS A 520 28.43 17.07 -14.10
C LYS A 520 27.78 17.01 -12.71
N ALA A 521 26.82 17.90 -12.43
CA ALA A 521 26.09 17.93 -11.16
C ALA A 521 25.13 16.72 -10.99
N HIS A 522 24.71 16.12 -12.09
CA HIS A 522 23.82 14.97 -12.13
C HIS A 522 24.48 13.79 -12.86
N SER A 523 25.68 13.40 -12.41
CA SER A 523 26.45 12.30 -13.02
C SER A 523 25.76 10.94 -12.90
N ASN A 524 24.79 10.79 -11.99
CA ASN A 524 23.92 9.62 -11.87
C ASN A 524 22.80 9.56 -12.92
N TRP A 525 22.73 10.55 -13.83
CA TRP A 525 21.80 10.57 -14.96
C TRP A 525 22.54 10.39 -16.29
N ASN A 526 22.04 9.47 -17.12
CA ASN A 526 22.49 9.31 -18.49
C ASN A 526 21.57 10.07 -19.45
N PHE A 527 22.09 11.18 -19.99
CA PHE A 527 21.39 12.06 -20.92
C PHE A 527 21.65 11.74 -22.41
N LYS A 528 22.43 10.70 -22.74
CA LYS A 528 22.88 10.40 -24.12
C LYS A 528 22.13 9.24 -24.79
N ASN A 529 21.16 8.64 -24.12
CA ASN A 529 20.93 7.19 -24.28
C ASN A 529 19.88 6.77 -25.32
N ILE A 530 19.81 7.46 -26.46
CA ILE A 530 18.86 7.12 -27.53
C ILE A 530 19.63 6.99 -28.85
N TYR A 531 19.50 5.83 -29.49
CA TYR A 531 19.98 5.63 -30.86
C TYR A 531 19.40 6.71 -31.79
N ASP A 532 20.22 7.26 -32.69
CA ASP A 532 19.88 8.45 -33.51
C ASP A 532 18.49 8.37 -34.17
N ALA A 533 18.10 7.20 -34.67
CA ALA A 533 16.78 6.99 -35.28
C ALA A 533 15.61 7.26 -34.32
N LYS A 534 15.69 6.78 -33.08
CA LYS A 534 14.66 6.98 -32.05
C LYS A 534 14.69 8.42 -31.50
N ASN A 535 15.84 9.10 -31.62
CA ASN A 535 15.96 10.51 -31.25
C ASN A 535 15.17 11.40 -32.23
N ASN A 536 15.23 11.11 -33.53
CA ASN A 536 14.42 11.81 -34.54
C ASN A 536 12.92 11.59 -34.32
N GLU A 537 12.49 10.36 -34.06
CA GLU A 537 11.08 10.06 -33.73
C GLU A 537 10.61 10.84 -32.49
N ASN A 538 11.43 10.89 -31.43
CA ASN A 538 11.12 11.64 -30.22
C ASN A 538 11.07 13.16 -30.48
N LYS A 539 11.96 13.69 -31.33
CA LYS A 539 11.96 15.09 -31.75
C LYS A 539 10.64 15.44 -32.47
N GLU A 540 10.26 14.65 -33.47
CA GLU A 540 9.00 14.85 -34.21
C GLU A 540 7.78 14.74 -33.30
N LYS A 541 7.78 13.77 -32.37
CA LYS A 541 6.73 13.59 -31.36
C LYS A 541 6.55 14.87 -30.55
N TRP A 542 7.61 15.39 -29.94
CA TRP A 542 7.51 16.58 -29.09
C TRP A 542 7.26 17.87 -29.86
N GLU A 543 7.70 17.95 -31.12
CA GLU A 543 7.34 19.03 -32.02
C GLU A 543 5.83 19.08 -32.27
N LYS A 544 5.23 17.95 -32.64
CA LYS A 544 3.78 17.84 -32.83
C LYS A 544 3.04 18.21 -31.54
N VAL A 545 3.41 17.61 -30.42
CA VAL A 545 2.78 17.86 -29.11
C VAL A 545 2.83 19.33 -28.72
N TRP A 546 4.00 19.97 -28.84
CA TRP A 546 4.17 21.37 -28.51
C TRP A 546 3.33 22.27 -29.41
N ASN A 547 3.41 22.07 -30.73
CA ASN A 547 2.77 22.90 -31.74
C ASN A 547 1.24 22.74 -31.81
N ILE A 548 0.67 21.58 -31.42
CA ILE A 548 -0.78 21.32 -31.39
C ILE A 548 -1.51 22.12 -30.27
N GLY A 549 -0.75 22.76 -29.38
CA GLY A 549 -1.28 23.73 -28.42
C GLY A 549 -0.85 23.51 -26.97
N LEU A 550 -0.11 22.42 -26.66
CA LEU A 550 0.48 22.25 -25.35
C LEU A 550 1.44 23.40 -25.03
N GLY A 551 2.24 23.84 -26.01
CA GLY A 551 3.18 24.94 -25.83
C GLY A 551 2.52 26.23 -25.34
N ARG A 552 1.34 26.55 -25.88
CA ARG A 552 0.55 27.70 -25.43
C ARG A 552 0.09 27.55 -23.98
N LEU A 553 -0.40 26.36 -23.59
CA LEU A 553 -0.84 26.10 -22.23
C LEU A 553 0.31 26.16 -21.22
N ILE A 554 1.47 25.61 -21.59
CA ILE A 554 2.69 25.69 -20.79
C ILE A 554 3.15 27.13 -20.65
N CYS A 555 3.23 27.91 -21.73
CA CYS A 555 3.62 29.32 -21.65
C CYS A 555 2.68 30.10 -20.72
N LEU A 556 1.36 29.95 -20.86
CA LEU A 556 0.39 30.58 -19.95
C LEU A 556 0.54 30.14 -18.49
N HIS A 557 0.90 28.87 -18.27
CA HIS A 557 1.16 28.36 -16.92
C HIS A 557 2.42 29.00 -16.32
N LEU A 558 3.50 29.06 -17.10
CA LEU A 558 4.76 29.67 -16.71
C LEU A 558 4.62 31.19 -16.50
N GLU A 559 3.87 31.90 -17.34
CA GLU A 559 3.58 33.33 -17.16
C GLU A 559 2.93 33.62 -15.81
N LYS A 560 1.94 32.80 -15.43
CA LYS A 560 1.28 32.91 -14.12
C LYS A 560 2.22 32.61 -12.97
N GLN A 561 3.08 31.61 -13.13
CA GLN A 561 4.02 31.21 -12.09
C GLN A 561 5.15 32.24 -11.90
N LEU A 562 5.58 32.88 -12.98
CA LEU A 562 6.77 33.74 -13.00
C LEU A 562 6.46 35.24 -12.97
N ASN A 563 5.21 35.63 -13.16
CA ASN A 563 4.78 37.02 -13.20
C ASN A 563 5.54 37.87 -14.24
N HIS A 564 5.91 37.26 -15.37
CA HIS A 564 6.45 37.94 -16.54
C HIS A 564 6.00 37.24 -17.81
N GLN A 565 6.05 37.95 -18.94
CA GLN A 565 5.63 37.44 -20.25
C GLN A 565 6.56 36.32 -20.72
N ILE A 566 5.99 35.24 -21.27
CA ILE A 566 6.71 34.11 -21.88
C ILE A 566 6.38 34.08 -23.36
N ILE A 567 7.41 34.13 -24.20
CA ILE A 567 7.28 34.16 -25.64
C ILE A 567 7.05 32.74 -26.15
N LEU A 568 5.84 32.47 -26.63
CA LEU A 568 5.53 31.23 -27.34
C LEU A 568 6.28 31.22 -28.67
N SER A 569 7.15 30.23 -28.85
CA SER A 569 7.84 29.95 -30.12
C SER A 569 7.39 28.59 -30.66
N GLN A 570 7.31 28.43 -31.98
CA GLN A 570 7.09 27.10 -32.57
C GLN A 570 8.40 26.30 -32.57
N LYS A 571 8.32 24.97 -32.44
CA LYS A 571 9.52 24.13 -32.51
C LYS A 571 10.06 23.99 -33.94
N SER A 572 9.21 24.08 -34.95
CA SER A 572 9.60 24.07 -36.37
C SER A 572 10.41 25.32 -36.77
N SER A 573 10.13 26.47 -36.15
CA SER A 573 10.88 27.71 -36.39
C SER A 573 12.30 27.72 -35.81
N PHE A 574 12.69 26.66 -35.08
CA PHE A 574 14.07 26.41 -34.60
C PHE A 574 14.90 25.57 -35.59
N GLU A 575 14.41 25.33 -36.81
CA GLU A 575 15.28 24.86 -37.87
C GLU A 575 16.40 25.87 -38.07
N ILE A 576 17.59 25.45 -37.65
CA ILE A 576 18.87 26.16 -37.66
C ILE A 576 19.10 26.74 -39.05
N TYR A 577 18.59 27.94 -39.31
CA TYR A 577 19.23 28.82 -40.27
C TYR A 577 20.56 29.15 -39.63
N ILE A 578 21.59 28.40 -40.03
CA ILE A 578 22.98 28.69 -39.73
C ILE A 578 23.23 30.13 -40.22
N SER A 579 22.97 31.11 -39.36
CA SER A 579 22.97 32.49 -39.78
C SER A 579 24.43 32.88 -39.90
N ASN A 580 24.90 33.28 -41.08
CA ASN A 580 26.29 33.69 -41.21
C ASN A 580 26.48 34.98 -40.40
N ILE A 581 27.36 34.94 -39.38
CA ILE A 581 27.67 36.10 -38.54
C ILE A 581 29.07 36.61 -38.85
N HIS A 582 29.17 37.93 -39.00
CA HIS A 582 30.45 38.62 -39.09
C HIS A 582 30.76 39.34 -37.79
N TYR A 583 31.81 38.91 -37.11
CA TYR A 583 32.34 39.56 -35.91
C TYR A 583 33.44 40.53 -36.32
N ILE A 584 33.28 41.81 -35.99
CA ILE A 584 34.28 42.86 -36.21
C ILE A 584 34.80 43.26 -34.84
N LEU A 585 36.01 42.80 -34.50
CA LEU A 585 36.68 43.12 -33.25
C LEU A 585 37.55 44.35 -33.47
N ILE A 586 37.35 45.38 -32.67
CA ILE A 586 38.07 46.65 -32.75
C ILE A 586 38.79 46.87 -31.41
N LEU A 587 40.11 46.94 -31.45
CA LEU A 587 40.97 47.04 -30.26
C LEU A 587 41.85 48.28 -30.31
N ASP A 588 41.85 49.02 -29.21
CA ASP A 588 42.75 50.15 -28.98
C ASP A 588 44.18 49.67 -28.71
N ASP A 589 45.14 50.23 -29.44
CA ASP A 589 46.58 50.09 -29.26
C ASP A 589 47.29 51.43 -29.05
N SER A 590 46.57 52.42 -28.51
CA SER A 590 47.09 53.72 -28.07
C SER A 590 48.16 53.60 -26.98
N GLY A 591 48.87 54.70 -26.72
CA GLY A 591 49.95 54.75 -25.74
C GLY A 591 49.54 54.33 -24.32
N SER A 592 48.30 54.60 -23.90
CA SER A 592 47.76 54.20 -22.59
C SER A 592 47.58 52.70 -22.44
N MET A 593 47.47 51.98 -23.57
CA MET A 593 47.33 50.53 -23.63
C MET A 593 48.66 49.80 -23.54
N GLN A 594 49.81 50.46 -23.55
CA GLN A 594 51.12 49.79 -23.59
C GLN A 594 51.32 48.75 -22.46
N GLY A 595 51.96 47.64 -22.80
CA GLY A 595 52.35 46.60 -21.85
C GLY A 595 51.18 45.69 -21.47
N GLU A 596 51.00 45.46 -20.17
CA GLU A 596 50.08 44.45 -19.65
C GLU A 596 48.62 44.70 -20.07
N LYS A 597 48.20 45.96 -20.18
CA LYS A 597 46.84 46.31 -20.62
C LYS A 597 46.56 45.81 -22.04
N TRP A 598 47.47 46.08 -22.97
CA TRP A 598 47.39 45.58 -24.35
C TRP A 598 47.42 44.07 -24.38
N ASP A 599 48.34 43.42 -23.66
CA ASP A 599 48.45 41.97 -23.66
C ASP A 599 47.17 41.32 -23.13
N ASN A 600 46.59 41.86 -22.07
CA ASN A 600 45.31 41.42 -21.52
C ASN A 600 44.16 41.62 -22.53
N ALA A 601 44.10 42.77 -23.19
CA ALA A 601 43.07 43.03 -24.19
C ALA A 601 43.18 42.15 -25.43
N LYS A 602 44.41 41.99 -25.96
CA LYS A 602 44.74 41.07 -27.04
C LYS A 602 44.36 39.64 -26.67
N ASN A 603 44.72 39.17 -25.48
CA ASN A 603 44.39 37.82 -25.02
C ASN A 603 42.87 37.62 -24.88
N GLY A 604 42.13 38.62 -24.40
CA GLY A 604 40.68 38.59 -24.36
C GLY A 604 40.03 38.47 -25.74
N ALA A 605 40.52 39.24 -26.71
CA ALA A 605 40.08 39.14 -28.09
C ALA A 605 40.42 37.78 -28.72
N LEU A 606 41.63 37.26 -28.48
CA LEU A 606 42.04 35.95 -29.00
C LEU A 606 41.22 34.81 -28.39
N HIS A 607 40.84 34.90 -27.12
CA HIS A 607 39.94 33.93 -26.50
C HIS A 607 38.54 33.94 -27.13
N CYS A 608 38.03 35.14 -27.45
CA CYS A 608 36.79 35.31 -28.21
C CYS A 608 36.88 34.60 -29.58
N ILE A 609 37.99 34.79 -30.31
CA ILE A 609 38.24 34.13 -31.60
C ILE A 609 38.34 32.61 -31.45
N LYS A 610 39.03 32.11 -30.42
CA LYS A 610 39.13 30.68 -30.12
C LYS A 610 37.75 30.05 -29.89
N SER A 611 36.86 30.77 -29.21
CA SER A 611 35.49 30.33 -28.96
C SER A 611 34.65 30.24 -30.25
N LEU A 612 35.06 30.95 -31.31
CA LEU A 612 34.42 30.96 -32.62
C LEU A 612 34.99 29.92 -33.60
N GLU A 613 36.12 29.25 -33.33
CA GLU A 613 36.76 28.30 -34.28
C GLU A 613 35.85 27.15 -34.71
N ASN A 614 34.94 26.74 -33.83
CA ASN A 614 33.99 25.66 -34.07
C ASN A 614 32.66 26.15 -34.69
N ALA A 615 32.49 27.45 -34.92
CA ALA A 615 31.31 28.02 -35.54
C ALA A 615 31.56 28.24 -37.04
N ASP A 616 31.18 27.27 -37.88
CA ASP A 616 31.46 27.30 -39.33
C ASP A 616 30.87 28.51 -40.06
N SER A 617 29.82 29.11 -39.51
CA SER A 617 29.14 30.29 -40.04
C SER A 617 29.70 31.62 -39.55
N ALA A 618 30.66 31.58 -38.63
CA ALA A 618 31.31 32.77 -38.13
C ALA A 618 32.43 33.19 -39.07
N LYS A 619 32.50 34.50 -39.36
CA LYS A 619 33.67 35.16 -39.93
C LYS A 619 34.13 36.25 -39.00
N VAL A 620 35.44 36.46 -38.94
CA VAL A 620 36.06 37.44 -38.05
C VAL A 620 36.82 38.47 -38.87
N SER A 621 36.74 39.72 -38.44
CA SER A 621 37.68 40.78 -38.80
C SER A 621 38.22 41.42 -37.55
N VAL A 622 39.48 41.81 -37.60
CA VAL A 622 40.16 42.45 -36.49
C VAL A 622 40.73 43.78 -36.98
N ILE A 623 40.30 44.85 -36.34
CA ILE A 623 40.77 46.21 -36.55
C ILE A 623 41.54 46.60 -35.29
N ILE A 624 42.77 47.06 -35.47
CA ILE A 624 43.57 47.63 -34.40
C ILE A 624 43.72 49.12 -34.67
N PHE A 625 43.55 49.97 -33.66
CA PHE A 625 43.56 51.41 -33.86
C PHE A 625 44.28 52.18 -32.75
N ASN A 626 44.79 53.33 -33.15
CA ASN A 626 45.36 54.37 -32.30
C ASN A 626 44.87 55.73 -32.87
N GLY A 627 45.78 56.62 -33.31
CA GLY A 627 45.43 57.82 -34.08
C GLY A 627 45.02 57.50 -35.52
N ASP A 628 45.36 56.31 -36.01
CA ASP A 628 44.94 55.72 -37.28
C ASP A 628 44.39 54.30 -37.03
N ALA A 629 43.81 53.65 -38.04
CA ALA A 629 43.32 52.27 -37.93
C ALA A 629 43.95 51.35 -38.97
N ARG A 630 43.98 50.05 -38.67
CA ARG A 630 44.42 49.02 -39.63
C ARG A 630 43.60 47.74 -39.48
N ILE A 631 43.25 47.14 -40.61
CA ILE A 631 42.65 45.80 -40.65
C ILE A 631 43.80 44.79 -40.63
N VAL A 632 43.91 44.01 -39.55
CA VAL A 632 44.92 42.94 -39.44
C VAL A 632 44.38 41.57 -39.84
N VAL A 633 43.05 41.40 -39.82
CA VAL A 633 42.34 40.22 -40.32
C VAL A 633 41.07 40.68 -41.01
N GLU A 634 40.86 40.25 -42.26
CA GLU A 634 39.71 40.63 -43.07
C GLU A 634 38.81 39.42 -43.38
N CYS A 635 37.62 39.42 -42.82
CA CYS A 635 36.53 38.46 -43.06
C CYS A 635 36.95 36.98 -43.17
N GLN A 636 37.83 36.51 -42.27
CA GLN A 636 38.39 35.16 -42.32
C GLN A 636 37.62 34.18 -41.43
N LYS A 637 37.74 32.87 -41.70
CA LYS A 637 37.29 31.85 -40.74
C LYS A 637 38.12 32.01 -39.46
N PRO A 638 37.52 31.95 -38.26
CA PRO A 638 38.26 32.06 -37.01
C PRO A 638 39.36 30.99 -36.95
N ASN A 639 40.59 31.44 -36.74
CA ASN A 639 41.77 30.61 -36.54
C ASN A 639 42.67 31.32 -35.53
N TYR A 640 42.65 30.85 -34.30
CA TYR A 640 43.39 31.41 -33.18
C TYR A 640 44.89 31.51 -33.49
N SER A 641 45.46 30.42 -34.00
CA SER A 641 46.92 30.33 -34.25
C SER A 641 47.37 31.36 -35.27
N GLN A 642 46.69 31.44 -36.41
CA GLN A 642 47.00 32.36 -37.50
C GLN A 642 46.75 33.82 -37.06
N ILE A 643 45.59 34.11 -36.49
CA ILE A 643 45.19 35.48 -36.13
C ILE A 643 46.06 36.05 -35.00
N SER A 644 46.51 35.22 -34.06
CA SER A 644 47.37 35.67 -32.94
C SER A 644 48.67 36.33 -33.40
N SER A 645 49.21 35.88 -34.54
CA SER A 645 50.43 36.40 -35.15
C SER A 645 50.23 37.73 -35.88
N CYS A 646 49.00 38.04 -36.30
CA CYS A 646 48.67 39.27 -37.04
C CYS A 646 48.44 40.48 -36.11
N ILE A 647 48.11 40.24 -34.83
CA ILE A 647 47.80 41.30 -33.87
C ILE A 647 49.09 41.76 -33.16
N SER A 648 49.60 42.93 -33.55
CA SER A 648 50.80 43.57 -32.98
C SER A 648 50.48 44.96 -32.44
N TYR A 649 51.20 45.41 -31.41
CA TYR A 649 51.08 46.74 -30.81
C TYR A 649 51.93 47.77 -31.58
N LYS A 650 51.41 48.98 -31.80
CA LYS A 650 52.15 50.09 -32.44
C LYS A 650 52.22 51.36 -31.61
N GLY A 651 51.32 51.57 -30.64
CA GLY A 651 51.28 52.80 -29.83
C GLY A 651 50.81 54.01 -30.64
N GLY A 652 50.35 55.06 -29.97
CA GLY A 652 49.94 56.32 -30.62
C GLY A 652 48.86 57.07 -29.83
N ASN A 653 48.26 58.07 -30.48
CA ASN A 653 47.08 58.77 -29.94
C ASN A 653 45.84 57.86 -30.03
N THR A 654 44.67 58.37 -29.61
CA THR A 654 43.40 57.63 -29.70
C THR A 654 42.42 58.42 -30.57
N ALA A 655 41.88 57.79 -31.62
CA ALA A 655 40.86 58.38 -32.49
C ALA A 655 39.80 57.34 -32.86
N PHE A 656 38.52 57.64 -32.61
CA PHE A 656 37.42 56.70 -32.89
C PHE A 656 36.95 56.74 -34.35
N ASP A 657 37.22 57.80 -35.10
CA ASP A 657 36.75 57.91 -36.49
C ASP A 657 37.40 56.88 -37.44
N PRO A 658 38.75 56.72 -37.47
CA PRO A 658 39.40 55.74 -38.34
C PRO A 658 38.91 54.29 -38.19
N PRO A 659 38.79 53.68 -36.98
CA PRO A 659 38.37 52.29 -36.86
C PRO A 659 36.92 52.07 -37.28
N PHE A 660 36.02 53.00 -36.99
CA PHE A 660 34.62 52.87 -37.40
C PHE A 660 34.46 53.04 -38.91
N LYS A 661 35.29 53.89 -39.55
CA LYS A 661 35.31 54.02 -41.00
C LYS A 661 35.74 52.71 -41.67
N MET A 662 36.74 52.03 -41.11
CA MET A 662 37.15 50.69 -41.57
C MET A 662 36.06 49.63 -41.32
N ALA A 663 35.40 49.68 -40.17
CA ALA A 663 34.29 48.77 -39.88
C ALA A 663 33.13 48.96 -40.89
N LEU A 664 32.80 50.20 -41.24
CA LEU A 664 31.81 50.52 -42.27
C LEU A 664 32.21 49.93 -43.63
N GLN A 665 33.46 50.12 -44.05
CA GLN A 665 33.99 49.55 -45.29
C GLN A 665 33.88 48.02 -45.32
N LEU A 666 34.18 47.34 -44.22
CA LEU A 666 34.03 45.88 -44.11
C LEU A 666 32.57 45.44 -44.28
N ILE A 667 31.63 46.18 -43.68
CA ILE A 667 30.19 45.91 -43.77
C ILE A 667 29.70 46.09 -45.21
N GLU A 668 30.11 47.16 -45.88
CA GLU A 668 29.76 47.42 -47.26
C GLU A 668 30.38 46.43 -48.23
N LYS A 669 31.62 46.00 -47.97
CA LYS A 669 32.33 45.00 -48.77
C LYS A 669 31.70 43.61 -48.62
N HIS A 670 31.22 43.27 -47.42
CA HIS A 670 30.71 41.93 -47.10
C HIS A 670 29.23 41.93 -46.66
N LYS A 671 28.31 42.26 -47.57
CA LYS A 671 26.87 42.36 -47.28
C LYS A 671 26.14 41.01 -47.08
N GLY A 672 26.83 39.89 -47.25
CA GLY A 672 26.25 38.53 -47.25
C GLY A 672 25.91 37.97 -45.87
N PHE A 673 26.16 38.70 -44.79
CA PHE A 673 25.90 38.23 -43.44
C PHE A 673 24.49 38.54 -42.96
N ASN A 674 23.92 37.61 -42.20
CA ASN A 674 22.60 37.75 -41.60
C ASN A 674 22.67 38.61 -40.34
N LYS A 675 23.84 38.68 -39.71
CA LYS A 675 24.10 39.51 -38.53
C LYS A 675 25.56 39.93 -38.48
N ILE A 676 25.80 41.15 -38.01
CA ILE A 676 27.11 41.77 -37.91
C ILE A 676 27.26 42.24 -36.47
N GLN A 677 28.26 41.72 -35.77
CA GLN A 677 28.56 42.06 -34.38
C GLN A 677 29.86 42.83 -34.31
N ILE A 678 29.76 44.13 -33.99
CA ILE A 678 30.91 44.96 -33.67
C ILE A 678 31.19 44.82 -32.17
N LEU A 679 32.43 44.48 -31.83
CA LEU A 679 32.97 44.41 -30.48
C LEU A 679 34.09 45.44 -30.39
N PHE A 680 33.86 46.51 -29.64
CA PHE A 680 34.76 47.65 -29.58
C PHE A 680 35.33 47.80 -28.15
N TYR A 681 36.64 47.98 -28.03
CA TYR A 681 37.31 48.24 -26.75
C TYR A 681 38.29 49.42 -26.82
N THR A 682 38.28 50.24 -25.78
CA THR A 682 39.23 51.34 -25.52
C THR A 682 39.42 51.52 -24.01
N ASP A 683 40.60 51.94 -23.57
CA ASP A 683 40.84 52.34 -22.17
C ASP A 683 40.83 53.86 -21.96
N GLY A 684 40.69 54.64 -23.03
CA GLY A 684 40.63 56.11 -22.99
C GLY A 684 39.51 56.71 -23.85
N GLU A 685 39.41 58.04 -23.79
CA GLU A 685 38.44 58.84 -24.53
C GLU A 685 39.02 59.44 -25.83
N ALA A 686 38.15 59.63 -26.82
CA ALA A 686 38.46 60.35 -28.06
C ALA A 686 37.26 61.17 -28.53
N GLY A 687 37.45 62.02 -29.53
CA GLY A 687 36.34 62.79 -30.11
C GLY A 687 35.27 61.90 -30.73
N TYR A 688 34.01 62.34 -30.62
CA TYR A 688 32.86 61.66 -31.23
C TYR A 688 32.97 61.62 -32.77
N PRO A 689 32.95 60.45 -33.41
CA PRO A 689 33.19 60.31 -34.86
C PRO A 689 31.94 60.63 -35.71
N GLN A 690 31.41 61.86 -35.59
CA GLN A 690 30.13 62.29 -36.17
C GLN A 690 29.95 61.89 -37.63
N ALA A 691 30.90 62.25 -38.50
CA ALA A 691 30.79 62.02 -39.94
C ALA A 691 30.66 60.53 -40.29
N THR A 692 31.45 59.67 -39.64
CA THR A 692 31.40 58.22 -39.87
C THR A 692 30.11 57.61 -39.31
N ILE A 693 29.68 58.03 -38.12
CA ILE A 693 28.43 57.53 -37.52
C ILE A 693 27.22 57.91 -38.38
N ASP A 694 27.22 59.10 -38.98
CA ASP A 694 26.17 59.50 -39.93
C ASP A 694 26.17 58.64 -41.20
N GLN A 695 27.36 58.20 -41.67
CA GLN A 695 27.46 57.26 -42.80
C GLN A 695 26.88 55.87 -42.46
N PHE A 696 27.04 55.39 -41.22
CA PHE A 696 26.35 54.18 -40.77
C PHE A 696 24.83 54.29 -40.90
N PHE A 697 24.26 55.50 -40.75
CA PHE A 697 22.81 55.72 -40.90
C PHE A 697 22.34 55.81 -42.35
N GLN A 698 23.27 56.13 -43.26
CA GLN A 698 23.01 56.09 -44.70
C GLN A 698 22.97 54.67 -45.25
N LEU A 699 23.40 53.66 -44.48
CA LEU A 699 23.26 52.26 -44.87
C LEU A 699 21.77 51.87 -45.09
N PRO A 700 21.48 51.00 -46.07
CA PRO A 700 20.14 50.46 -46.27
C PRO A 700 19.53 49.90 -44.97
N PRO A 701 18.23 50.14 -44.68
CA PRO A 701 17.59 49.69 -43.45
C PRO A 701 17.77 48.19 -43.17
N GLN A 702 17.76 47.36 -44.22
CA GLN A 702 17.96 45.92 -44.14
C GLN A 702 19.34 45.51 -43.64
N ILE A 703 20.37 46.34 -43.87
CA ILE A 703 21.74 46.12 -43.35
C ILE A 703 21.81 46.65 -41.92
N ARG A 704 21.25 47.83 -41.65
CA ARG A 704 21.23 48.43 -40.31
C ARG A 704 20.57 47.54 -39.26
N SER A 705 19.46 46.88 -39.62
CA SER A 705 18.75 45.93 -38.75
C SER A 705 19.53 44.66 -38.41
N ARG A 706 20.72 44.47 -38.99
CA ARG A 706 21.61 43.32 -38.74
C ARG A 706 22.84 43.70 -37.92
N ILE A 707 23.08 45.00 -37.70
CA ILE A 707 24.27 45.49 -37.01
C ILE A 707 23.99 45.59 -35.52
N SER A 708 24.87 44.99 -34.72
CA SER A 708 24.88 45.09 -33.28
C SER A 708 26.24 45.63 -32.80
N LEU A 709 26.24 46.56 -31.86
CA LEU A 709 27.44 47.15 -31.28
C LEU A 709 27.51 46.87 -29.77
N THR A 710 28.63 46.27 -29.35
CA THR A 710 29.01 46.21 -27.93
C THR A 710 30.29 47.00 -27.76
N ALA A 711 30.19 48.16 -27.11
CA ALA A 711 31.34 48.97 -26.75
C ALA A 711 31.71 48.72 -25.28
N CYS A 712 33.01 48.58 -25.02
CA CYS A 712 33.59 48.40 -23.70
C CYS A 712 34.58 49.54 -23.47
N SER A 713 34.46 50.23 -22.32
CA SER A 713 35.38 51.29 -21.92
C SER A 713 36.05 50.93 -20.60
N GLY A 714 37.36 51.14 -20.51
CA GLY A 714 38.11 51.09 -19.25
C GLY A 714 37.74 52.23 -18.29
N GLU A 715 37.16 53.32 -18.80
CA GLU A 715 36.73 54.47 -18.02
C GLU A 715 35.35 54.26 -17.38
N LYS A 716 35.10 54.98 -16.28
CA LYS A 716 33.79 54.95 -15.61
C LYS A 716 32.68 55.58 -16.46
N SER A 717 33.03 56.55 -17.29
CA SER A 717 32.12 57.24 -18.21
C SER A 717 32.91 57.80 -19.38
N SER A 718 32.59 57.37 -20.60
CA SER A 718 33.08 58.00 -21.82
C SER A 718 31.91 58.68 -22.51
N HIS A 719 31.98 60.00 -22.66
CA HIS A 719 30.89 60.78 -23.24
C HIS A 719 30.70 60.45 -24.72
N SER A 720 31.80 60.36 -25.47
CA SER A 720 31.76 60.01 -26.90
C SER A 720 31.15 58.62 -27.14
N LEU A 721 31.50 57.62 -26.32
CA LEU A 721 30.91 56.28 -26.45
C LEU A 721 29.44 56.25 -26.05
N GLN A 722 29.03 57.01 -25.04
CA GLN A 722 27.62 57.15 -24.69
C GLN A 722 26.82 57.74 -25.84
N GLN A 723 27.32 58.82 -26.46
CA GLN A 723 26.69 59.42 -27.65
C GLN A 723 26.60 58.42 -28.81
N MET A 724 27.67 57.65 -29.07
CA MET A 724 27.67 56.62 -30.11
C MET A 724 26.62 55.53 -29.85
N ILE A 725 26.52 55.05 -28.61
CA ILE A 725 25.57 54.00 -28.26
C ILE A 725 24.13 54.52 -28.30
N GLU A 726 23.87 55.74 -27.84
CA GLU A 726 22.56 56.38 -27.98
C GLU A 726 22.15 56.45 -29.46
N LYS A 727 23.04 56.97 -30.32
CA LYS A 727 22.79 57.09 -31.76
C LYS A 727 22.65 55.74 -32.46
N PHE A 728 23.46 54.75 -32.12
CA PHE A 728 23.32 53.38 -32.66
C PHE A 728 22.02 52.72 -32.20
N SER A 729 21.62 52.90 -30.93
CA SER A 729 20.39 52.29 -30.39
C SER A 729 19.12 52.76 -31.08
N GLN A 730 19.13 53.98 -31.65
CA GLN A 730 18.02 54.57 -32.39
C GLN A 730 17.86 54.01 -33.81
N HIS A 731 18.94 53.45 -34.39
CA HIS A 731 19.00 53.16 -35.82
C HIS A 731 19.47 51.74 -36.19
N MET A 732 20.01 50.98 -35.23
CA MET A 732 20.57 49.64 -35.42
C MET A 732 19.84 48.59 -34.59
N GLN A 733 20.19 47.31 -34.77
CA GLN A 733 19.53 46.21 -34.07
C GLN A 733 19.71 46.26 -32.56
N LEU A 734 20.95 46.50 -32.11
CA LEU A 734 21.31 46.54 -30.70
C LEU A 734 22.57 47.39 -30.51
N ALA A 735 22.59 48.22 -29.48
CA ALA A 735 23.78 48.93 -29.05
C ALA A 735 23.86 48.91 -27.53
N GLN A 736 25.03 48.56 -26.98
CA GLN A 736 25.25 48.55 -25.54
C GLN A 736 26.65 49.06 -25.18
N LEU A 737 26.72 49.81 -24.07
CA LEU A 737 27.96 50.26 -23.44
C LEU A 737 28.21 49.47 -22.16
N LYS A 738 29.42 48.97 -22.00
CA LYS A 738 29.92 48.41 -20.74
C LYS A 738 31.06 49.29 -20.23
N ASN A 739 30.79 50.09 -19.20
CA ASN A 739 31.78 50.98 -18.58
C ASN A 739 32.61 50.23 -17.54
N SER A 740 33.77 50.80 -17.19
CA SER A 740 34.70 50.27 -16.18
C SER A 740 35.22 48.86 -16.46
N VAL A 741 35.22 48.43 -17.72
CA VAL A 741 35.69 47.10 -18.12
C VAL A 741 37.22 47.15 -18.22
N GLN A 742 37.89 46.52 -17.28
CA GLN A 742 39.34 46.42 -17.31
C GLN A 742 39.79 45.52 -18.48
N PRO A 743 41.00 45.69 -19.02
CA PRO A 743 41.47 44.89 -20.15
C PRO A 743 41.36 43.37 -19.95
N MET A 744 41.61 42.89 -18.72
CA MET A 744 41.51 41.47 -18.37
C MET A 744 40.07 40.94 -18.38
N GLU A 745 39.06 41.81 -18.29
CA GLU A 745 37.64 41.43 -18.25
C GLU A 745 37.03 41.32 -19.64
N ILE A 746 37.71 41.82 -20.69
CA ILE A 746 37.24 41.76 -22.09
C ILE A 746 36.91 40.33 -22.48
N GLN A 747 37.76 39.37 -22.08
CA GLN A 747 37.53 37.94 -22.34
C GLN A 747 36.12 37.53 -21.93
N LYS A 748 35.71 37.87 -20.71
CA LYS A 748 34.42 37.49 -20.14
C LYS A 748 33.28 38.15 -20.92
N VAL A 749 33.35 39.47 -21.10
CA VAL A 749 32.27 40.25 -21.75
C VAL A 749 32.07 39.83 -23.20
N TRP A 750 33.15 39.69 -23.98
CA TRP A 750 33.05 39.34 -25.39
C TRP A 750 32.68 37.88 -25.61
N THR A 751 33.17 36.97 -24.77
CA THR A 751 32.76 35.56 -24.82
C THR A 751 31.28 35.41 -24.48
N GLU A 752 30.73 36.21 -23.56
CA GLU A 752 29.29 36.25 -23.28
C GLU A 752 28.47 36.67 -24.51
N VAL A 753 28.88 37.75 -25.19
CA VAL A 753 28.21 38.23 -26.42
C VAL A 753 28.29 37.20 -27.54
N VAL A 754 29.47 36.62 -27.77
CA VAL A 754 29.67 35.56 -28.76
C VAL A 754 28.81 34.35 -28.43
N SER A 755 28.82 33.91 -27.17
CA SER A 755 28.05 32.74 -26.74
C SER A 755 26.56 32.96 -26.92
N LYS A 756 26.06 34.15 -26.58
CA LYS A 756 24.66 34.54 -26.83
C LYS A 756 24.32 34.54 -28.31
N ASN A 757 25.24 35.01 -29.15
CA ASN A 757 25.05 35.05 -30.60
C ASN A 757 25.08 33.64 -31.21
N ILE A 758 26.09 32.82 -30.91
CA ILE A 758 26.14 31.40 -31.31
C ILE A 758 24.87 30.69 -30.85
N HIS A 759 24.43 30.96 -29.63
CA HIS A 759 23.19 30.38 -29.12
C HIS A 759 21.99 30.79 -29.97
N SER A 760 21.85 32.07 -30.33
CA SER A 760 20.78 32.55 -31.24
C SER A 760 20.87 32.06 -32.69
N GLN A 761 21.97 31.38 -33.09
CA GLN A 761 22.08 30.71 -34.40
C GLN A 761 21.65 29.24 -34.32
N LEU A 762 21.84 28.63 -33.15
CA LEU A 762 21.52 27.23 -32.88
C LEU A 762 20.07 27.07 -32.40
N VAL A 763 19.52 28.15 -31.82
CA VAL A 763 18.11 28.44 -31.56
C VAL A 763 17.50 28.95 -32.86
#